data_AF-A0A921L122-F1
#
_entry.id   AF-A0A921L122-F1
#
_cell.length_a   1.000
_cell.length_b   1.000
_cell.length_c   1.000
_cell.angle_alpha   90.00
_cell.angle_beta   90.00
_cell.angle_gamma   90.00
#
_symmetry.space_group_name_H-M   'P 1'
#
loop_
_entity.id
_entity.type
_entity.pdbx_description
1 polymer ?
#
loop_
_entity_poly.entity_id
_entity_poly.type
_entity_poly.pdbx_seq_one_letter_code
_entity_poly.pdbx_strand_id
1 'polypeptide(L)'
;MKFKLSLLTLLLFSCTSSISIQAANQYAVNQSGIVLSDKVYYQIGGGSAVMTPPSRKRPHELGFGIGWKANLMCGNFDIKTTVRNQLNGVTEGFKDLMGNIIQSATGAVASMPALIIQRANPQLYDLLTNGVLQGRLDFDAAKTSCEAISRKMADYMADANWGVMAQQQNFAQIATNEQDAVKAKKKSEEEGGKKGINWIGGEKKGGEGQALINVIGDVVEAGHNLLNNKPVLNKNAIPTNECSGQMCQTFPKPEDVRNFTKRVIGDKGLATCNTCGQQKATAGTGLFPIIEEEHIQVLKDLEDVLNTQEPTAEQLQAVSSPMVPITRGLIEALKEDPDAVVLSHRLASEIALSRILNKALLARRAILAGMREPNVAVNEKAQSELEKSLTMLDREINQVKLEMELQRSLTSNTALMTMQKRVQEQQSSLNSNAQDKQKSLEGKQEELDNSNEGNFYVHPDEPINLNVPQGTSGTGIWNGISSGGSTSNSGSNALSRLSDGAYADGRATVYKNADGTLTRREGGSLAWRNNNPGNIKCGDFSRNFGAIGCGPSGFAVFSDEMAGEKAIHALLKTNSYNNLSIAEAMARYAPPKENNTELYINQITKATGLDRNTPMNTLSDAQREQFVKAIRKHEGWIVGKEI
;
A
#
# COMPACT_ATOMS: atom_id res chain seq x y z
N MET A 1 10.82 -56.47 53.71
CA MET A 1 10.75 -57.95 53.69
C MET A 1 10.99 -58.41 52.25
N LYS A 2 11.80 -59.46 52.06
CA LYS A 2 12.34 -60.03 50.80
C LYS A 2 11.21 -60.39 49.80
N PHE A 3 11.38 -60.37 48.46
CA PHE A 3 12.00 -61.40 47.60
C PHE A 3 12.11 -60.85 46.13
N LYS A 4 13.27 -60.86 45.44
CA LYS A 4 13.74 -61.84 44.40
C LYS A 4 12.65 -62.34 43.43
N LEU A 5 12.82 -62.60 42.13
CA LEU A 5 13.81 -62.52 41.03
C LEU A 5 13.24 -63.50 39.96
N SER A 6 13.46 -63.27 38.65
CA SER A 6 13.75 -64.32 37.63
C SER A 6 12.73 -64.59 36.49
N LEU A 7 13.18 -64.19 35.28
CA LEU A 7 13.25 -64.89 33.98
C LEU A 7 12.03 -65.54 33.28
N LEU A 8 11.80 -65.04 32.05
CA LEU A 8 11.88 -65.77 30.76
C LEU A 8 10.68 -66.60 30.25
N THR A 9 9.88 -65.99 29.35
CA THR A 9 9.25 -66.62 28.16
C THR A 9 8.87 -65.47 27.20
N LEU A 10 9.67 -65.14 26.17
CA LEU A 10 9.71 -65.70 24.81
C LEU A 10 8.46 -65.38 23.94
N LEU A 11 8.72 -64.60 22.87
CA LEU A 11 8.00 -64.53 21.57
C LEU A 11 6.54 -64.03 21.51
N LEU A 12 6.38 -62.75 21.13
CA LEU A 12 5.54 -62.28 20.00
C LEU A 12 5.48 -60.73 20.03
N PHE A 13 6.56 -60.06 19.60
CA PHE A 13 6.49 -58.65 19.25
C PHE A 13 6.00 -58.57 17.79
N SER A 14 4.69 -58.51 17.62
CA SER A 14 4.08 -58.08 16.36
C SER A 14 4.42 -56.62 16.13
N CYS A 15 5.11 -56.35 15.02
CA CYS A 15 5.18 -55.03 14.41
C CYS A 15 3.76 -54.48 14.22
N THR A 16 3.35 -53.54 15.06
CA THR A 16 2.40 -52.51 14.67
C THR A 16 3.12 -51.17 14.82
N SER A 17 3.88 -50.81 13.79
CA SER A 17 4.19 -49.42 13.50
C SER A 17 2.86 -48.71 13.29
N SER A 18 2.33 -48.12 14.36
CA SER A 18 1.26 -47.13 14.27
C SER A 18 1.82 -45.93 13.53
N ILE A 19 1.59 -45.90 12.21
CA ILE A 19 1.72 -44.67 11.43
C ILE A 19 0.64 -43.75 11.98
N SER A 20 1.03 -42.86 12.89
CA SER A 20 0.22 -41.69 13.23
C SER A 20 0.19 -40.81 11.98
N ILE A 21 -0.84 -41.02 11.14
CA ILE A 21 -1.16 -40.09 10.07
C ILE A 21 -1.58 -38.78 10.74
N GLN A 22 -0.65 -37.84 10.79
CA GLN A 22 -0.87 -36.50 11.28
C GLN A 22 -1.81 -35.81 10.29
N ALA A 23 -3.10 -35.77 10.62
CA ALA A 23 -4.13 -35.06 9.87
C ALA A 23 -3.93 -33.54 10.02
N ALA A 24 -2.93 -33.02 9.32
CA ALA A 24 -2.60 -31.61 9.29
C ALA A 24 -2.35 -31.12 7.85
N ASN A 25 -3.23 -31.48 6.90
CA ASN A 25 -3.34 -30.71 5.63
C ASN A 25 -4.60 -30.94 4.78
N GLN A 26 -5.64 -31.61 5.28
CA GLN A 26 -6.80 -32.01 4.47
C GLN A 26 -7.80 -30.90 4.10
N TYR A 27 -7.51 -29.63 4.37
CA TYR A 27 -8.37 -28.49 3.99
C TYR A 27 -7.75 -27.56 2.94
N ALA A 28 -6.62 -27.94 2.34
CA ALA A 28 -6.19 -27.30 1.11
C ALA A 28 -7.01 -27.90 -0.04
N VAL A 29 -7.84 -27.08 -0.69
CA VAL A 29 -8.43 -27.40 -2.01
C VAL A 29 -7.33 -27.28 -3.06
N ASN A 30 -6.27 -28.07 -2.88
CA ASN A 30 -5.21 -28.38 -3.83
C ASN A 30 -5.20 -29.90 -3.95
N GLN A 31 -6.34 -30.49 -4.32
CA GLN A 31 -6.33 -31.83 -4.86
C GLN A 31 -5.96 -31.72 -6.33
N SER A 32 -4.71 -32.03 -6.65
CA SER A 32 -4.25 -32.44 -7.98
C SER A 32 -4.76 -33.86 -8.32
N GLY A 33 -6.02 -34.14 -7.99
CA GLY A 33 -6.68 -35.44 -8.15
C GLY A 33 -7.66 -35.43 -9.32
N ILE A 34 -7.58 -36.48 -10.14
CA ILE A 34 -8.16 -36.69 -11.48
C ILE A 34 -9.69 -36.86 -11.47
N VAL A 35 -10.46 -35.98 -10.81
CA VAL A 35 -11.94 -36.09 -10.76
C VAL A 35 -12.67 -34.83 -11.21
N LEU A 36 -11.99 -33.69 -11.31
CA LEU A 36 -12.55 -32.47 -11.87
C LEU A 36 -11.82 -32.11 -13.16
N SER A 37 -12.55 -31.97 -14.25
CA SER A 37 -12.02 -31.35 -15.48
C SER A 37 -11.52 -29.94 -15.14
N ASP A 38 -10.31 -29.58 -15.56
CA ASP A 38 -9.70 -28.25 -15.37
C ASP A 38 -10.66 -27.11 -15.79
N LYS A 39 -11.50 -27.34 -16.81
CA LYS A 39 -12.56 -26.42 -17.21
C LYS A 39 -13.56 -26.15 -16.07
N VAL A 40 -14.08 -27.20 -15.43
CA VAL A 40 -15.02 -27.08 -14.29
C VAL A 40 -14.32 -26.40 -13.12
N TYR A 41 -13.05 -26.75 -12.88
CA TYR A 41 -12.23 -26.16 -11.82
C TYR A 41 -12.09 -24.63 -11.94
N TYR A 42 -11.81 -24.12 -13.15
CA TYR A 42 -11.73 -22.67 -13.39
C TYR A 42 -13.11 -22.00 -13.49
N GLN A 43 -14.15 -22.69 -13.96
CA GLN A 43 -15.53 -22.16 -13.99
C GLN A 43 -16.09 -21.87 -12.60
N ILE A 44 -15.72 -22.66 -11.58
CA ILE A 44 -16.12 -22.43 -10.18
C ILE A 44 -15.20 -21.43 -9.45
N GLY A 45 -14.28 -20.80 -10.17
CA GLY A 45 -13.40 -19.74 -9.66
C GLY A 45 -11.98 -20.15 -9.32
N GLY A 46 -11.64 -21.45 -9.36
CA GLY A 46 -10.32 -21.98 -9.00
C GLY A 46 -9.99 -21.83 -7.50
N GLY A 47 -9.28 -22.80 -6.94
CA GLY A 47 -8.76 -22.72 -5.57
C GLY A 47 -9.84 -22.70 -4.47
N SER A 48 -9.48 -22.26 -3.26
CA SER A 48 -10.42 -22.21 -2.14
C SER A 48 -11.19 -20.88 -2.10
N ALA A 49 -12.52 -20.95 -2.03
CA ALA A 49 -13.38 -19.78 -1.84
C ALA A 49 -13.13 -19.05 -0.50
N VAL A 50 -12.50 -19.73 0.46
CA VAL A 50 -12.16 -19.17 1.78
C VAL A 50 -10.66 -18.94 1.82
N MET A 51 -10.25 -17.68 1.98
CA MET A 51 -8.84 -17.35 2.19
C MET A 51 -8.33 -18.07 3.44
N THR A 52 -7.17 -18.72 3.32
CA THR A 52 -6.53 -19.36 4.47
C THR A 52 -6.25 -18.29 5.53
N PRO A 53 -6.56 -18.55 6.83
CA PRO A 53 -6.38 -17.57 7.88
C PRO A 53 -4.90 -17.13 7.98
N PRO A 54 -4.63 -15.90 8.42
CA PRO A 54 -3.26 -15.41 8.61
C PRO A 54 -2.44 -16.33 9.51
N SER A 55 -3.09 -16.85 10.55
CA SER A 55 -2.55 -17.85 11.45
C SER A 55 -3.67 -18.77 11.93
N ARG A 56 -3.37 -20.06 12.07
CA ARG A 56 -4.24 -21.03 12.73
C ARG A 56 -3.94 -21.15 14.23
N LYS A 57 -2.89 -20.50 14.71
CA LYS A 57 -2.53 -20.44 16.13
C LYS A 57 -3.35 -19.35 16.81
N ARG A 58 -3.76 -19.58 18.05
CA ARG A 58 -4.33 -18.53 18.91
C ARG A 58 -3.17 -17.73 19.49
N PRO A 59 -3.15 -16.39 19.35
CA PRO A 59 -2.17 -15.55 20.03
C PRO A 59 -2.27 -15.76 21.56
N HIS A 60 -1.14 -15.83 22.25
CA HIS A 60 -1.13 -15.81 23.71
C HIS A 60 -1.66 -14.48 24.26
N GLU A 61 -2.24 -14.53 25.45
CA GLU A 61 -2.57 -13.32 26.20
C GLU A 61 -1.30 -12.51 26.45
N LEU A 62 -1.30 -11.24 26.05
CA LEU A 62 -0.23 -10.32 26.37
C LEU A 62 -0.41 -9.87 27.82
N GLY A 63 0.43 -10.41 28.70
CA GLY A 63 0.44 -10.03 30.11
C GLY A 63 0.76 -8.56 30.28
N PHE A 64 -0.05 -7.86 31.09
CA PHE A 64 0.17 -6.47 31.46
C PHE A 64 1.37 -6.39 32.41
N GLY A 65 2.49 -5.84 31.94
CA GLY A 65 3.66 -5.57 32.79
C GLY A 65 3.38 -4.49 33.84
N ILE A 66 4.33 -4.30 34.77
CA ILE A 66 4.27 -3.33 35.89
C ILE A 66 4.05 -1.87 35.42
N GLY A 67 4.18 -1.57 34.12
CA GLY A 67 3.87 -0.28 33.51
C GLY A 67 2.38 0.02 33.29
N TRP A 68 1.48 -0.94 33.53
CA TRP A 68 0.02 -0.79 33.32
C TRP A 68 -0.73 -0.10 34.46
N LYS A 69 -0.02 0.58 35.38
CA LYS A 69 -0.65 1.41 36.41
C LYS A 69 -1.15 2.73 35.80
N ALA A 70 -2.16 2.63 34.95
CA ALA A 70 -2.89 3.76 34.36
C ALA A 70 -3.59 4.64 35.42
N ASN A 71 -3.54 4.27 36.69
CA ASN A 71 -4.22 4.95 37.80
C ASN A 71 -3.29 5.69 38.78
N LEU A 72 -1.99 5.86 38.44
CA LEU A 72 -1.02 6.61 39.26
C LEU A 72 -0.63 7.96 38.65
N MET A 73 -1.38 8.46 37.67
CA MET A 73 -0.94 9.58 36.83
C MET A 73 -0.58 10.85 37.62
N CYS A 74 -1.13 11.09 38.82
CA CYS A 74 -0.74 12.22 39.68
C CYS A 74 -0.83 11.89 41.20
N GLY A 75 -0.54 10.65 41.62
CA GLY A 75 -1.06 10.09 42.90
C GLY A 75 -0.13 9.98 44.11
N ASN A 76 1.16 10.33 44.03
CA ASN A 76 2.13 9.98 45.10
C ASN A 76 2.92 11.16 45.69
N PHE A 77 2.48 12.40 45.47
CA PHE A 77 3.17 13.58 46.02
C PHE A 77 2.83 13.79 47.51
N ASP A 78 3.86 14.06 48.32
CA ASP A 78 3.69 14.39 49.74
C ASP A 78 3.78 15.92 49.92
N ILE A 79 2.64 16.51 50.30
CA ILE A 79 2.52 17.94 50.60
C ILE A 79 3.44 18.36 51.75
N LYS A 80 3.70 17.48 52.73
CA LYS A 80 4.61 17.77 53.85
C LYS A 80 6.05 17.86 53.38
N THR A 81 6.47 16.96 52.48
CA THR A 81 7.82 16.97 51.90
C THR A 81 8.02 18.18 50.99
N THR A 82 7.03 18.50 50.16
CA THR A 82 7.05 19.68 49.27
C THR A 82 7.13 20.98 50.07
N VAL A 83 6.26 21.16 51.07
CA VAL A 83 6.29 22.36 51.94
C VAL A 83 7.58 22.44 52.74
N ARG A 84 8.10 21.32 53.27
CA ARG A 84 9.38 21.30 54.01
C ARG A 84 10.56 21.72 53.13
N ASN A 85 10.64 21.25 51.89
CA ASN A 85 11.74 21.59 50.98
C ASN A 85 11.67 23.04 50.49
N GLN A 86 10.47 23.57 50.22
CA GLN A 86 10.30 24.98 49.86
C GLN A 86 10.63 25.90 51.04
N LEU A 87 10.23 25.52 52.26
CA LEU A 87 10.64 26.26 53.46
C LEU A 87 12.15 26.18 53.69
N ASN A 88 12.81 25.06 53.42
CA ASN A 88 14.28 24.94 53.53
C ASN A 88 15.05 25.79 52.51
N GLY A 89 14.57 25.90 51.26
CA GLY A 89 15.16 26.81 50.25
C GLY A 89 14.98 28.29 50.62
N VAL A 90 13.85 28.63 51.24
CA VAL A 90 13.62 29.93 51.85
C VAL A 90 14.49 30.14 53.11
N THR A 91 14.85 29.07 53.81
CA THR A 91 15.73 29.10 54.99
C THR A 91 17.20 29.38 54.61
N GLU A 92 17.64 29.10 53.38
CA GLU A 92 18.96 29.54 52.89
C GLU A 92 19.00 31.06 52.69
N GLY A 93 17.94 31.65 52.14
CA GLY A 93 17.74 33.11 52.17
C GLY A 93 17.63 33.66 53.60
N PHE A 94 17.10 32.87 54.54
CA PHE A 94 17.07 33.21 55.96
C PHE A 94 18.45 33.19 56.62
N LYS A 95 19.34 32.24 56.26
CA LYS A 95 20.74 32.19 56.74
C LYS A 95 21.57 33.36 56.21
N ASP A 96 21.31 33.79 54.97
CA ASP A 96 21.97 34.96 54.37
C ASP A 96 21.47 36.28 55.01
N LEU A 97 20.19 36.32 55.41
CA LEU A 97 19.60 37.44 56.16
C LEU A 97 19.97 37.44 57.67
N MET A 98 20.26 36.26 58.25
CA MET A 98 20.63 36.06 59.66
C MET A 98 22.12 36.25 59.96
N GLY A 99 22.94 36.62 58.97
CA GLY A 99 24.34 36.99 59.20
C GLY A 99 24.55 38.27 60.03
N ASN A 100 23.51 39.09 60.24
CA ASN A 100 23.64 40.41 60.87
C ASN A 100 22.66 40.75 62.01
N ILE A 101 21.93 39.79 62.58
CA ILE A 101 21.00 40.10 63.68
C ILE A 101 21.04 39.01 64.76
N ILE A 102 21.95 39.16 65.73
CA ILE A 102 21.90 38.47 67.01
C ILE A 102 22.10 39.53 68.11
N GLN A 103 20.99 39.98 68.70
CA GLN A 103 20.83 40.24 70.15
C GLN A 103 19.47 40.88 70.42
N SER A 104 18.66 40.21 71.26
CA SER A 104 17.43 40.64 71.97
C SER A 104 16.27 39.69 71.65
N ALA A 105 15.47 39.17 72.57
CA ALA A 105 15.50 39.13 74.03
C ALA A 105 14.49 38.05 74.46
N THR A 106 14.71 37.48 75.64
CA THR A 106 13.97 36.41 76.29
C THR A 106 12.68 36.93 76.95
N GLY A 107 11.52 36.26 76.81
CA GLY A 107 10.38 36.48 77.72
C GLY A 107 8.96 36.06 77.27
N ALA A 108 8.50 34.94 77.84
CA ALA A 108 7.12 34.62 78.29
C ALA A 108 5.93 34.29 77.32
N VAL A 109 5.58 32.99 77.33
CA VAL A 109 4.29 32.30 77.61
C VAL A 109 3.00 32.50 76.76
N ALA A 110 2.60 31.36 76.15
CA ALA A 110 1.27 30.77 75.89
C ALA A 110 0.14 31.59 75.24
N SER A 111 0.03 31.44 73.92
CA SER A 111 -1.23 31.06 73.21
C SER A 111 -1.19 31.30 71.69
N MET A 112 -0.06 31.71 71.09
CA MET A 112 -0.05 32.02 69.66
C MET A 112 1.29 31.71 68.98
N PRO A 113 1.44 30.56 68.31
CA PRO A 113 2.61 30.31 67.46
C PRO A 113 2.68 31.33 66.30
N ALA A 114 1.54 31.75 65.76
CA ALA A 114 1.45 32.74 64.70
C ALA A 114 1.76 34.18 65.18
N LEU A 115 1.06 34.63 66.23
CA LEU A 115 1.07 36.03 66.66
C LEU A 115 2.32 36.42 67.48
N ILE A 116 3.01 35.45 68.11
CA ILE A 116 4.32 35.68 68.75
C ILE A 116 5.41 35.86 67.69
N ILE A 117 5.41 35.04 66.63
CA ILE A 117 6.37 35.21 65.53
C ILE A 117 6.12 36.54 64.82
N GLN A 118 4.85 36.93 64.63
CA GLN A 118 4.50 38.22 64.02
C GLN A 118 4.99 39.43 64.82
N ARG A 119 5.07 39.34 66.15
CA ARG A 119 5.58 40.42 67.02
C ARG A 119 7.09 40.37 67.24
N ALA A 120 7.69 39.19 67.32
CA ALA A 120 9.13 39.03 67.57
C ALA A 120 9.96 39.19 66.29
N ASN A 121 9.43 38.74 65.15
CA ASN A 121 10.03 38.94 63.83
C ASN A 121 8.91 38.95 62.76
N PRO A 122 8.31 40.11 62.48
CA PRO A 122 7.22 40.23 61.51
C PRO A 122 7.62 39.71 60.11
N GLN A 123 8.90 39.79 59.74
CA GLN A 123 9.42 39.22 58.49
C GLN A 123 9.38 37.69 58.51
N LEU A 124 9.73 37.03 59.62
CA LEU A 124 9.65 35.57 59.75
C LEU A 124 8.20 35.05 59.72
N TYR A 125 7.26 35.80 60.29
CA TYR A 125 5.84 35.43 60.23
C TYR A 125 5.28 35.55 58.81
N ASP A 126 5.58 36.65 58.13
CA ASP A 126 5.22 36.85 56.72
C ASP A 126 5.86 35.75 55.85
N LEU A 127 7.14 35.40 56.10
CA LEU A 127 7.86 34.33 55.41
C LEU A 127 7.27 32.93 55.66
N LEU A 128 6.85 32.60 56.88
CA LEU A 128 6.25 31.30 57.21
C LEU A 128 4.81 31.20 56.69
N THR A 129 4.05 32.30 56.75
CA THR A 129 2.66 32.35 56.28
C THR A 129 2.60 32.36 54.75
N ASN A 130 3.42 33.20 54.11
CA ASN A 130 3.57 33.25 52.66
C ASN A 130 4.34 32.05 52.11
N GLY A 131 5.30 31.47 52.85
CA GLY A 131 6.07 30.30 52.42
C GLY A 131 5.27 29.01 52.46
N VAL A 132 4.41 28.81 53.46
CA VAL A 132 3.44 27.69 53.48
C VAL A 132 2.36 27.89 52.41
N LEU A 133 1.92 29.13 52.18
CA LEU A 133 0.98 29.47 51.11
C LEU A 133 1.61 29.23 49.73
N GLN A 134 2.85 29.66 49.51
CA GLN A 134 3.62 29.43 48.29
C GLN A 134 3.87 27.94 48.09
N GLY A 135 4.21 27.18 49.13
CA GLY A 135 4.37 25.72 49.04
C GLY A 135 3.07 25.00 48.68
N ARG A 136 1.91 25.49 49.13
CA ARG A 136 0.60 24.98 48.69
C ARG A 136 0.27 25.38 47.26
N LEU A 137 0.52 26.63 46.87
CA LEU A 137 0.32 27.11 45.50
C LEU A 137 1.24 26.39 44.50
N ASP A 138 2.49 26.13 44.87
CA ASP A 138 3.46 25.40 44.06
C ASP A 138 3.08 23.92 43.94
N PHE A 139 2.61 23.30 45.02
CA PHE A 139 2.06 21.94 45.02
C PHE A 139 0.80 21.84 44.14
N ASP A 140 -0.13 22.78 44.30
CA ASP A 140 -1.35 22.86 43.50
C ASP A 140 -1.02 23.16 42.04
N ALA A 141 -0.03 24.00 41.75
CA ALA A 141 0.45 24.27 40.39
C ALA A 141 1.16 23.06 39.77
N ALA A 142 1.89 22.26 40.55
CA ALA A 142 2.52 21.03 40.10
C ALA A 142 1.47 19.93 39.83
N LYS A 143 0.51 19.75 40.74
CA LYS A 143 -0.64 18.86 40.54
C LYS A 143 -1.49 19.30 39.35
N THR A 144 -1.80 20.58 39.26
CA THR A 144 -2.51 21.16 38.12
C THR A 144 -1.70 21.01 36.85
N SER A 145 -0.36 21.10 36.87
CA SER A 145 0.44 20.86 35.66
C SER A 145 0.38 19.40 35.20
N CYS A 146 0.35 18.45 36.13
CA CYS A 146 0.14 17.03 35.84
C CYS A 146 -1.26 16.77 35.24
N GLU A 147 -2.30 17.35 35.86
CA GLU A 147 -3.67 17.31 35.35
C GLU A 147 -3.86 18.09 34.05
N ALA A 148 -3.15 19.21 33.86
CA ALA A 148 -3.22 20.07 32.68
C ALA A 148 -2.45 19.47 31.51
N ILE A 149 -1.37 18.72 31.74
CA ILE A 149 -0.75 17.88 30.71
C ILE A 149 -1.76 16.84 30.23
N SER A 150 -2.51 16.22 31.16
CA SER A 150 -3.58 15.27 30.81
C SER A 150 -4.78 15.94 30.12
N ARG A 151 -5.16 17.17 30.48
CA ARG A 151 -6.30 17.91 29.87
C ARG A 151 -5.94 18.59 28.55
N LYS A 152 -4.73 19.16 28.42
CA LYS A 152 -4.21 19.74 27.16
C LYS A 152 -4.08 18.69 26.04
N MET A 153 -4.05 17.41 26.39
CA MET A 153 -4.09 16.31 25.42
C MET A 153 -5.41 16.25 24.63
N ALA A 154 -6.51 16.79 25.16
CA ALA A 154 -7.81 16.84 24.49
C ALA A 154 -7.98 18.06 23.56
N ASP A 155 -7.33 19.20 23.87
CA ASP A 155 -7.61 20.48 23.20
C ASP A 155 -6.71 20.79 21.97
N TYR A 156 -5.64 20.02 21.72
CA TYR A 156 -4.67 20.31 20.66
C TYR A 156 -4.57 19.16 19.64
N MET A 157 -5.50 19.11 18.69
CA MET A 157 -5.62 18.02 17.70
C MET A 157 -4.92 18.26 16.35
N ALA A 158 -4.28 19.41 16.11
CA ALA A 158 -3.83 19.75 14.74
C ALA A 158 -2.36 19.38 14.41
N ASP A 159 -1.39 19.59 15.31
CA ASP A 159 0.00 19.15 15.09
C ASP A 159 0.80 19.32 16.40
N ALA A 160 1.68 18.35 16.71
CA ALA A 160 2.54 18.27 17.90
C ALA A 160 1.82 17.94 19.24
N ASN A 161 2.15 16.91 20.01
CA ASN A 161 3.51 16.55 20.42
C ASN A 161 3.56 15.11 21.01
N TRP A 162 4.19 14.18 20.30
CA TRP A 162 4.69 12.93 20.89
C TRP A 162 5.62 13.19 22.09
N GLY A 163 6.22 14.39 22.14
CA GLY A 163 6.97 14.87 23.29
C GLY A 163 6.16 15.13 24.55
N VAL A 164 4.88 15.54 24.45
CA VAL A 164 4.02 15.74 25.62
C VAL A 164 3.73 14.39 26.28
N MET A 165 3.52 13.35 25.48
CA MET A 165 3.35 11.99 25.98
C MET A 165 4.63 11.44 26.64
N ALA A 166 5.79 11.66 26.02
CA ALA A 166 7.07 11.29 26.62
C ALA A 166 7.31 12.04 27.94
N GLN A 167 6.97 13.33 27.99
CA GLN A 167 7.05 14.13 29.21
C GLN A 167 6.10 13.62 30.29
N GLN A 168 4.88 13.22 29.93
CA GLN A 168 3.91 12.64 30.88
C GLN A 168 4.41 11.32 31.46
N GLN A 169 4.88 10.40 30.63
CA GLN A 169 5.44 9.13 31.10
C GLN A 169 6.68 9.34 31.98
N ASN A 170 7.52 10.32 31.62
CA ASN A 170 8.68 10.68 32.43
C ASN A 170 8.27 11.27 33.78
N PHE A 171 7.31 12.20 33.80
CA PHE A 171 6.79 12.81 35.01
C PHE A 171 6.22 11.75 35.96
N ALA A 172 5.44 10.80 35.46
CA ALA A 172 4.91 9.68 36.25
C ALA A 172 6.01 8.80 36.85
N GLN A 173 7.09 8.55 36.09
CA GLN A 173 8.25 7.80 36.57
C GLN A 173 9.02 8.58 37.65
N ILE A 174 9.20 9.89 37.47
CA ILE A 174 9.85 10.76 38.46
C ILE A 174 9.03 10.82 39.75
N ALA A 175 7.71 11.00 39.66
CA ALA A 175 6.79 11.07 40.81
C ALA A 175 6.72 9.80 41.66
N THR A 176 7.22 8.67 41.14
CA THR A 176 7.35 7.43 41.92
C THR A 176 8.53 7.49 42.90
N ASN A 177 9.59 8.23 42.56
CA ASN A 177 10.85 8.29 43.32
C ASN A 177 11.06 9.66 44.01
N GLU A 178 10.44 10.73 43.49
CA GLU A 178 10.51 12.07 44.03
C GLU A 178 9.14 12.47 44.61
N GLN A 179 9.10 12.63 45.94
CA GLN A 179 7.88 12.97 46.66
C GLN A 179 7.59 14.47 46.66
N ASP A 180 8.58 15.30 46.34
CA ASP A 180 8.45 16.74 46.18
C ASP A 180 7.91 17.09 44.79
N ALA A 181 6.69 17.63 44.76
CA ALA A 181 5.99 17.92 43.51
C ALA A 181 6.71 18.99 42.66
N VAL A 182 7.41 19.93 43.30
CA VAL A 182 8.12 21.03 42.61
C VAL A 182 9.42 20.53 42.00
N LYS A 183 10.19 19.74 42.76
CA LYS A 183 11.41 19.10 42.25
C LYS A 183 11.08 18.11 41.15
N ALA A 184 10.02 17.32 41.31
CA ALA A 184 9.56 16.39 40.28
C ALA A 184 9.19 17.12 38.99
N LYS A 185 8.48 18.25 39.10
CA LYS A 185 8.14 19.10 37.95
C LYS A 185 9.37 19.68 37.29
N LYS A 186 10.28 20.31 38.04
CA LYS A 186 11.50 20.90 37.49
C LYS A 186 12.35 19.86 36.77
N LYS A 187 12.52 18.68 37.38
CA LYS A 187 13.24 17.55 36.77
C LYS A 187 12.56 17.06 35.49
N SER A 188 11.24 16.98 35.47
CA SER A 188 10.49 16.60 34.27
C SER A 188 10.56 17.66 33.16
N GLU A 189 10.64 18.94 33.50
CA GLU A 189 10.82 20.04 32.54
C GLU A 189 12.25 20.05 31.96
N GLU A 190 13.27 19.78 32.78
CA GLU A 190 14.68 19.67 32.38
C GLU A 190 14.95 18.45 31.49
N GLU A 191 14.40 17.29 31.86
CA GLU A 191 14.51 16.06 31.08
C GLU A 191 13.58 16.08 29.84
N GLY A 192 12.47 16.82 29.90
CA GLY A 192 11.50 16.96 28.82
C GLY A 192 11.09 15.63 28.19
N GLY A 193 11.03 15.60 26.86
CA GLY A 193 10.76 14.38 26.08
C GLY A 193 11.99 13.50 25.82
N LYS A 194 13.16 13.76 26.45
CA LYS A 194 14.42 13.06 26.13
C LYS A 194 14.42 11.58 26.50
N LYS A 195 13.57 11.16 27.45
CA LYS A 195 13.45 9.75 27.86
C LYS A 195 12.67 8.89 26.86
N GLY A 196 11.99 9.50 25.89
CA GLY A 196 11.12 8.79 24.95
C GLY A 196 9.87 8.21 25.62
N ILE A 197 9.13 7.43 24.85
CA ILE A 197 7.95 6.69 25.35
C ILE A 197 8.27 5.19 25.47
N ASN A 198 7.56 4.51 26.36
CA ASN A 198 7.42 3.06 26.29
C ASN A 198 6.66 2.72 25.02
N TRP A 199 7.30 1.96 24.16
CA TRP A 199 6.74 1.52 22.89
C TRP A 199 6.57 0.00 22.90
N ILE A 200 6.49 -0.61 21.72
CA ILE A 200 6.26 -2.04 21.52
C ILE A 200 7.18 -2.88 22.40
N GLY A 201 6.61 -3.86 23.10
CA GLY A 201 7.37 -4.75 23.98
C GLY A 201 7.99 -4.05 25.20
N GLY A 202 7.63 -2.79 25.46
CA GLY A 202 8.16 -1.97 26.55
C GLY A 202 9.49 -1.28 26.24
N GLU A 203 10.03 -1.38 25.03
CA GLU A 203 11.27 -0.68 24.66
C GLU A 203 11.07 0.84 24.61
N LYS A 204 12.07 1.60 25.08
CA LYS A 204 12.05 3.07 24.99
C LYS A 204 12.41 3.54 23.56
N LYS A 205 11.55 4.36 22.96
CA LYS A 205 11.78 4.96 21.63
C LYS A 205 11.45 6.45 21.56
N GLY A 206 12.07 7.12 20.58
CA GLY A 206 11.86 8.53 20.24
C GLY A 206 12.67 9.53 21.07
N GLY A 207 13.28 9.08 22.17
CA GLY A 207 14.14 9.88 23.04
C GLY A 207 15.58 10.07 22.54
N GLU A 208 16.41 10.70 23.35
CA GLU A 208 17.80 10.99 23.05
C GLU A 208 18.63 9.70 23.01
N GLY A 209 19.36 9.47 21.92
CA GLY A 209 20.11 8.23 21.69
C GLY A 209 19.23 6.99 21.44
N GLN A 210 17.92 7.17 21.27
CA GLN A 210 16.96 6.08 21.00
C GLN A 210 16.57 6.05 19.53
N ALA A 211 16.11 4.88 19.06
CA ALA A 211 15.53 4.77 17.73
C ALA A 211 14.23 5.61 17.62
N LEU A 212 13.99 6.19 16.44
CA LEU A 212 12.73 6.86 16.13
C LEU A 212 11.55 5.89 16.28
N ILE A 213 10.41 6.44 16.68
CA ILE A 213 9.13 5.71 16.72
C ILE A 213 8.63 5.61 15.27
N ASN A 214 8.66 4.42 14.68
CA ASN A 214 8.07 4.20 13.35
C ASN A 214 6.66 3.65 13.55
N VAL A 215 5.65 4.53 13.51
CA VAL A 215 4.29 4.17 13.94
C VAL A 215 3.76 3.00 13.13
N ILE A 216 3.92 3.02 11.81
CA ILE A 216 3.39 1.95 10.95
C ILE A 216 4.34 0.76 11.00
N GLY A 217 5.62 0.99 10.76
CA GLY A 217 6.60 -0.09 10.62
C GLY A 217 6.74 -0.95 11.87
N ASP A 218 6.85 -0.34 13.05
CA ASP A 218 7.02 -1.08 14.30
C ASP A 218 5.74 -1.88 14.63
N VAL A 219 4.55 -1.27 14.45
CA VAL A 219 3.26 -1.89 14.76
C VAL A 219 2.96 -3.09 13.87
N VAL A 220 3.31 -2.99 12.59
CA VAL A 220 3.16 -4.09 11.63
C VAL A 220 4.05 -5.28 11.99
N GLU A 221 5.31 -5.05 12.39
CA GLU A 221 6.20 -6.13 12.85
C GLU A 221 5.63 -6.82 14.10
N ALA A 222 5.18 -6.04 15.07
CA ALA A 222 4.55 -6.57 16.28
C ALA A 222 3.31 -7.40 15.94
N GLY A 223 2.45 -6.89 15.06
CA GLY A 223 1.24 -7.58 14.64
C GLY A 223 1.51 -8.89 13.90
N HIS A 224 2.53 -8.95 13.04
CA HIS A 224 2.98 -10.18 12.41
C HIS A 224 3.43 -11.21 13.45
N ASN A 225 4.23 -10.79 14.42
CA ASN A 225 4.68 -11.65 15.51
C ASN A 225 3.51 -12.15 16.35
N LEU A 226 2.57 -11.27 16.72
CA LEU A 226 1.36 -11.63 17.47
C LEU A 226 0.52 -12.68 16.73
N LEU A 227 0.29 -12.48 15.44
CA LEU A 227 -0.46 -13.44 14.62
C LEU A 227 0.26 -14.78 14.54
N ASN A 228 1.58 -14.80 14.44
CA ASN A 228 2.38 -16.03 14.40
C ASN A 228 2.69 -16.63 15.79
N ASN A 229 2.10 -16.08 16.84
CA ASN A 229 2.31 -16.50 18.22
C ASN A 229 3.78 -16.43 18.67
N LYS A 230 4.46 -15.35 18.29
CA LYS A 230 5.85 -15.04 18.65
C LYS A 230 5.93 -13.79 19.54
N PRO A 231 7.03 -13.62 20.29
CA PRO A 231 7.29 -12.37 21.01
C PRO A 231 7.24 -11.16 20.08
N VAL A 232 6.65 -10.06 20.53
CA VAL A 232 6.41 -8.86 19.70
C VAL A 232 7.69 -8.24 19.12
N LEU A 233 8.83 -8.46 19.78
CA LEU A 233 10.17 -7.98 19.37
C LEU A 233 10.98 -9.00 18.57
N ASN A 234 10.39 -10.14 18.19
CA ASN A 234 11.09 -11.13 17.38
C ASN A 234 11.48 -10.51 16.01
N LYS A 235 12.74 -10.70 15.60
CA LYS A 235 13.28 -10.25 14.30
C LYS A 235 13.58 -11.39 13.34
N ASN A 236 13.52 -12.62 13.83
CA ASN A 236 13.90 -13.81 13.08
C ASN A 236 12.74 -14.31 12.21
N ALA A 237 13.09 -14.99 11.11
CA ALA A 237 12.13 -15.67 10.26
C ALA A 237 11.36 -16.73 11.07
N ILE A 238 10.07 -16.90 10.76
CA ILE A 238 9.27 -17.98 11.33
C ILE A 238 9.74 -19.30 10.69
N PRO A 239 10.23 -20.28 11.47
CA PRO A 239 10.63 -21.57 10.92
C PRO A 239 9.48 -22.27 10.19
N THR A 240 9.78 -22.96 9.09
CA THR A 240 8.75 -23.61 8.24
C THR A 240 7.88 -24.61 9.02
N ASN A 241 8.47 -25.34 9.96
CA ASN A 241 7.75 -26.28 10.85
C ASN A 241 6.84 -25.59 11.87
N GLU A 242 7.07 -24.32 12.17
CA GLU A 242 6.25 -23.52 13.06
C GLU A 242 5.27 -22.59 12.34
N CYS A 243 5.48 -22.40 11.03
CA CYS A 243 4.65 -21.57 10.19
C CYS A 243 3.29 -22.24 9.98
N SER A 244 2.24 -21.59 10.50
CA SER A 244 0.89 -22.15 10.49
C SER A 244 -0.12 -21.08 10.06
N GLY A 245 -0.19 -20.82 8.75
CA GLY A 245 -1.11 -19.86 8.13
C GLY A 245 -0.45 -19.05 7.03
N GLN A 246 -1.22 -18.19 6.37
CA GLN A 246 -0.72 -17.42 5.22
C GLN A 246 0.24 -16.29 5.59
N MET A 247 0.22 -15.81 6.84
CA MET A 247 1.07 -14.69 7.26
C MET A 247 2.56 -15.03 7.14
N CYS A 248 3.01 -16.13 7.75
CA CYS A 248 4.40 -16.56 7.69
C CYS A 248 4.80 -17.20 6.34
N GLN A 249 3.84 -17.72 5.58
CA GLN A 249 4.09 -18.22 4.22
C GLN A 249 4.36 -17.07 3.25
N THR A 250 3.64 -15.95 3.41
CA THR A 250 3.78 -14.77 2.55
C THR A 250 4.90 -13.85 3.03
N PHE A 251 5.03 -13.68 4.35
CA PHE A 251 6.04 -12.85 4.99
C PHE A 251 6.81 -13.71 6.00
N PRO A 252 7.90 -14.36 5.58
CA PRO A 252 8.69 -15.20 6.47
C PRO A 252 9.24 -14.43 7.68
N LYS A 253 9.69 -13.19 7.48
CA LYS A 253 10.21 -12.31 8.53
C LYS A 253 9.23 -11.17 8.83
N PRO A 254 9.21 -10.66 10.09
CA PRO A 254 8.48 -9.45 10.44
C PRO A 254 8.92 -8.22 9.61
N GLU A 255 10.21 -8.15 9.27
CA GLU A 255 10.75 -7.09 8.43
C GLU A 255 10.15 -7.07 7.01
N ASP A 256 9.78 -8.24 6.47
CA ASP A 256 9.22 -8.34 5.11
C ASP A 256 7.86 -7.63 5.04
N VAL A 257 6.99 -7.86 6.04
CA VAL A 257 5.69 -7.20 6.10
C VAL A 257 5.81 -5.71 6.40
N ARG A 258 6.83 -5.31 7.18
CA ARG A 258 7.13 -3.90 7.42
C ARG A 258 7.56 -3.21 6.13
N ASN A 259 8.54 -3.75 5.42
CA ASN A 259 9.06 -3.16 4.20
C ASN A 259 7.98 -3.07 3.12
N PHE A 260 7.17 -4.12 2.97
CA PHE A 260 6.00 -4.08 2.09
C PHE A 260 5.03 -2.96 2.51
N THR A 261 4.62 -2.91 3.77
CA THR A 261 3.63 -1.92 4.24
C THR A 261 4.15 -0.49 4.11
N LYS A 262 5.40 -0.24 4.52
CA LYS A 262 6.06 1.07 4.39
C LYS A 262 6.17 1.50 2.93
N ARG A 263 6.42 0.57 2.02
CA ARG A 263 6.46 0.87 0.59
C ARG A 263 5.09 1.26 0.05
N VAL A 264 4.01 0.61 0.49
CA VAL A 264 2.65 0.92 0.02
C VAL A 264 2.16 2.26 0.55
N ILE A 265 2.12 2.44 1.88
CA ILE A 265 1.45 3.59 2.52
C ILE A 265 2.40 4.60 3.17
N GLY A 266 3.71 4.35 3.14
CA GLY A 266 4.71 5.20 3.78
C GLY A 266 4.90 4.89 5.26
N ASP A 267 5.69 5.74 5.93
CA ASP A 267 5.91 5.69 7.38
C ASP A 267 6.37 7.04 7.92
N LYS A 268 6.17 7.26 9.22
CA LYS A 268 6.67 8.43 9.94
C LYS A 268 7.55 7.97 11.10
N GLY A 269 8.82 8.34 11.04
CA GLY A 269 9.79 8.22 12.11
C GLY A 269 9.71 9.46 13.01
N LEU A 270 9.25 9.27 14.24
CA LEU A 270 8.93 10.35 15.16
C LEU A 270 9.93 10.39 16.32
N ALA A 271 10.31 11.61 16.68
CA ALA A 271 11.11 11.93 17.86
C ALA A 271 10.23 12.63 18.91
N THR A 272 10.56 12.45 20.18
CA THR A 272 9.81 13.01 21.32
C THR A 272 10.43 14.29 21.87
N CYS A 273 11.58 14.73 21.36
CA CYS A 273 12.15 16.01 21.71
C CYS A 273 12.93 16.63 20.55
N ASN A 274 13.13 17.95 20.59
CA ASN A 274 13.79 18.70 19.51
C ASN A 274 15.28 18.32 19.35
N THR A 275 15.91 17.79 20.40
CA THR A 275 17.31 17.33 20.38
C THR A 275 17.43 15.82 20.17
N CYS A 276 16.33 15.08 20.06
CA CYS A 276 16.28 13.62 20.00
C CYS A 276 16.50 13.06 18.58
N GLY A 277 16.76 13.93 17.60
CA GLY A 277 16.90 13.57 16.19
C GLY A 277 15.82 14.20 15.31
N GLN A 278 16.11 14.29 14.01
CA GLN A 278 15.16 14.84 13.04
C GLN A 278 14.06 13.82 12.72
N GLN A 279 12.81 14.28 12.74
CA GLN A 279 11.69 13.48 12.27
C GLN A 279 11.89 13.12 10.79
N LYS A 280 11.54 11.89 10.42
CA LYS A 280 11.69 11.38 9.06
C LYS A 280 10.33 10.94 8.53
N ALA A 281 9.91 11.46 7.39
CA ALA A 281 8.73 10.97 6.67
C ALA A 281 9.19 10.20 5.43
N THR A 282 8.62 9.02 5.22
CA THR A 282 8.79 8.23 3.99
C THR A 282 7.44 8.16 3.30
N ALA A 283 7.35 8.63 2.06
CA ALA A 283 6.13 8.54 1.27
C ALA A 283 5.93 7.10 0.76
N GLY A 284 4.67 6.66 0.70
CA GLY A 284 4.29 5.41 0.06
C GLY A 284 4.17 5.57 -1.46
N THR A 285 4.44 4.49 -2.19
CA THR A 285 4.33 4.41 -3.65
C THR A 285 2.99 3.83 -4.13
N GLY A 286 2.15 3.33 -3.22
CA GLY A 286 0.92 2.59 -3.55
C GLY A 286 1.17 1.14 -3.96
N LEU A 287 0.09 0.41 -4.29
CA LEU A 287 0.17 -1.02 -4.66
C LEU A 287 0.60 -1.24 -6.11
N PHE A 288 0.27 -0.33 -7.03
CA PHE A 288 0.49 -0.50 -8.47
C PHE A 288 1.94 -0.72 -8.90
N PRO A 289 2.93 0.06 -8.42
CA PRO A 289 4.33 -0.19 -8.76
C PRO A 289 4.81 -1.57 -8.27
N ILE A 290 4.26 -2.06 -7.16
CA ILE A 290 4.59 -3.38 -6.61
C ILE A 290 3.92 -4.49 -7.44
N ILE A 291 2.72 -4.25 -7.97
CA ILE A 291 2.03 -5.15 -8.89
C ILE A 291 2.80 -5.29 -10.19
N GLU A 292 3.34 -4.20 -10.74
CA GLU A 292 4.14 -4.22 -11.97
C GLU A 292 5.42 -5.08 -11.79
N GLU A 293 6.12 -4.90 -10.67
CA GLU A 293 7.29 -5.74 -10.34
C GLU A 293 6.93 -7.22 -10.15
N GLU A 294 5.84 -7.50 -9.44
CA GLU A 294 5.35 -8.87 -9.25
C GLU A 294 4.93 -9.48 -10.60
N HIS A 295 4.33 -8.71 -11.50
CA HIS A 295 3.96 -9.15 -12.85
C HIS A 295 5.18 -9.56 -13.67
N ILE A 296 6.24 -8.77 -13.66
CA ILE A 296 7.51 -9.11 -14.34
C ILE A 296 8.10 -10.40 -13.76
N GLN A 297 8.08 -10.56 -12.43
CA GLN A 297 8.57 -11.78 -11.80
C GLN A 297 7.72 -13.00 -12.17
N VAL A 298 6.39 -12.88 -12.16
CA VAL A 298 5.49 -13.97 -12.55
C VAL A 298 5.67 -14.33 -14.02
N LEU A 299 5.88 -13.36 -14.90
CA LEU A 299 6.19 -13.62 -16.31
C LEU A 299 7.45 -14.47 -16.46
N LYS A 300 8.52 -14.13 -15.73
CA LYS A 300 9.76 -14.90 -15.73
C LYS A 300 9.54 -16.34 -15.26
N ASP A 301 8.86 -16.48 -14.11
CA ASP A 301 8.59 -17.80 -13.53
C ASP A 301 7.67 -18.63 -14.46
N LEU A 302 6.73 -17.98 -15.15
CA LEU A 302 5.81 -18.63 -16.09
C LEU A 302 6.53 -19.06 -17.38
N GLU A 303 7.46 -18.25 -17.90
CA GLU A 303 8.31 -18.62 -19.04
C GLU A 303 9.14 -19.87 -18.72
N ASP A 304 9.75 -19.92 -17.52
CA ASP A 304 10.51 -21.09 -17.06
C ASP A 304 9.62 -22.34 -17.00
N VAL A 305 8.39 -22.22 -16.49
CA VAL A 305 7.42 -23.33 -16.41
C VAL A 305 6.91 -23.78 -17.78
N LEU A 306 6.65 -22.84 -18.70
CA LEU A 306 6.20 -23.14 -20.06
C LEU A 306 7.27 -23.87 -20.88
N ASN A 307 8.54 -23.56 -20.65
CA ASN A 307 9.67 -24.22 -21.32
C ASN A 307 10.15 -25.50 -20.62
N THR A 308 9.62 -25.81 -19.42
CA THR A 308 9.90 -27.07 -18.72
C THR A 308 8.99 -28.19 -19.24
N GLN A 309 9.57 -29.30 -19.73
CA GLN A 309 8.81 -30.40 -20.34
C GLN A 309 7.74 -30.99 -19.41
N GLU A 310 8.11 -31.27 -18.15
CA GLU A 310 7.18 -31.71 -17.11
C GLU A 310 7.39 -30.89 -15.82
N PRO A 311 6.61 -29.82 -15.60
CA PRO A 311 6.78 -28.97 -14.42
C PRO A 311 6.36 -29.71 -13.15
N THR A 312 7.18 -29.59 -12.10
CA THR A 312 6.87 -30.20 -10.79
C THR A 312 5.73 -29.45 -10.08
N ALA A 313 5.14 -30.09 -9.07
CA ALA A 313 4.10 -29.45 -8.26
C ALA A 313 4.60 -28.16 -7.59
N GLU A 314 5.87 -28.11 -7.19
CA GLU A 314 6.52 -26.94 -6.61
C GLU A 314 6.67 -25.81 -7.64
N GLN A 315 7.04 -26.12 -8.88
CA GLN A 315 7.14 -25.13 -9.96
C GLN A 315 5.77 -24.55 -10.30
N LEU A 316 4.72 -25.39 -10.37
CA LEU A 316 3.34 -24.93 -10.57
C LEU A 316 2.83 -24.07 -9.41
N GLN A 317 3.18 -24.44 -8.17
CA GLN A 317 2.85 -23.62 -7.00
C GLN A 317 3.59 -22.27 -7.02
N ALA A 318 4.84 -22.23 -7.51
CA ALA A 318 5.64 -21.02 -7.62
C ALA A 318 5.11 -20.01 -8.62
N VAL A 319 4.28 -20.41 -9.59
CA VAL A 319 3.53 -19.52 -10.51
C VAL A 319 2.05 -19.35 -10.13
N SER A 320 1.60 -19.99 -9.05
CA SER A 320 0.21 -19.91 -8.59
C SER A 320 -0.05 -18.72 -7.67
N SER A 321 -1.31 -18.30 -7.56
CA SER A 321 -1.78 -17.44 -6.47
C SER A 321 -2.88 -18.15 -5.66
N PRO A 322 -3.22 -17.67 -4.45
CA PRO A 322 -4.32 -18.24 -3.68
C PRO A 322 -5.68 -18.23 -4.39
N MET A 323 -5.89 -17.32 -5.34
CA MET A 323 -7.14 -17.19 -6.11
C MET A 323 -7.03 -17.71 -7.55
N VAL A 324 -5.81 -17.89 -8.06
CA VAL A 324 -5.52 -18.36 -9.42
C VAL A 324 -4.49 -19.48 -9.33
N PRO A 325 -4.91 -20.69 -8.94
CA PRO A 325 -4.04 -21.85 -8.95
C PRO A 325 -3.76 -22.29 -10.38
N ILE A 326 -2.50 -22.60 -10.66
CA ILE A 326 -2.04 -23.04 -11.97
C ILE A 326 -1.92 -24.56 -11.98
N THR A 327 -2.71 -25.21 -12.83
CA THR A 327 -2.67 -26.65 -13.04
C THR A 327 -1.71 -27.02 -14.16
N ARG A 328 -1.26 -28.27 -14.17
CA ARG A 328 -0.50 -28.83 -15.30
C ARG A 328 -1.30 -28.74 -16.61
N GLY A 329 -2.59 -29.05 -16.57
CA GLY A 329 -3.45 -29.00 -17.76
C GLY A 329 -3.62 -27.59 -18.33
N LEU A 330 -3.62 -26.54 -17.49
CA LEU A 330 -3.59 -25.15 -17.95
C LEU A 330 -2.26 -24.81 -18.63
N ILE A 331 -1.12 -25.24 -18.07
CA ILE A 331 0.19 -25.02 -18.69
C ILE A 331 0.28 -25.74 -20.04
N GLU A 332 -0.14 -27.00 -20.11
CA GLU A 332 -0.19 -27.75 -21.38
C GLU A 332 -1.13 -27.07 -22.40
N ALA A 333 -2.29 -26.57 -21.94
CA ALA A 333 -3.21 -25.83 -22.79
C ALA A 333 -2.59 -24.53 -23.33
N LEU A 334 -1.80 -23.83 -22.52
CA LEU A 334 -1.07 -22.64 -22.95
C LEU A 334 0.05 -22.97 -23.94
N LYS A 335 0.76 -24.08 -23.77
CA LYS A 335 1.82 -24.51 -24.71
C LYS A 335 1.29 -24.85 -26.10
N GLU A 336 0.10 -25.44 -26.15
CA GLU A 336 -0.57 -25.84 -27.40
C GLU A 336 -1.25 -24.66 -28.11
N ASP A 337 -1.42 -23.52 -27.45
CA ASP A 337 -2.19 -22.37 -27.97
C ASP A 337 -1.30 -21.43 -28.80
N PRO A 338 -1.68 -21.06 -30.04
CA PRO A 338 -0.90 -20.12 -30.86
C PRO A 338 -0.79 -18.71 -30.25
N ASP A 339 -1.70 -18.34 -29.34
CA ASP A 339 -1.72 -17.05 -28.62
C ASP A 339 -1.05 -17.16 -27.23
N ALA A 340 -0.25 -18.20 -26.98
CA ALA A 340 0.41 -18.50 -25.70
C ALA A 340 1.03 -17.26 -25.04
N VAL A 341 1.71 -16.42 -25.82
CA VAL A 341 2.38 -15.20 -25.32
C VAL A 341 1.36 -14.22 -24.71
N VAL A 342 0.30 -13.89 -25.44
CA VAL A 342 -0.72 -12.91 -24.99
C VAL A 342 -1.49 -13.45 -23.79
N LEU A 343 -1.86 -14.73 -23.83
CA LEU A 343 -2.55 -15.40 -22.73
C LEU A 343 -1.67 -15.49 -21.48
N SER A 344 -0.37 -15.76 -21.64
CA SER A 344 0.59 -15.82 -20.53
C SER A 344 0.81 -14.46 -19.89
N HIS A 345 0.92 -13.38 -20.69
CA HIS A 345 0.97 -12.01 -20.19
C HIS A 345 -0.27 -11.67 -19.37
N ARG A 346 -1.45 -11.99 -19.89
CA ARG A 346 -2.70 -11.71 -19.18
C ARG A 346 -2.83 -12.52 -17.89
N LEU A 347 -2.53 -13.81 -17.94
CA LEU A 347 -2.54 -14.69 -16.78
C LEU A 347 -1.56 -14.21 -15.71
N ALA A 348 -0.35 -13.81 -16.10
CA ALA A 348 0.64 -13.26 -15.19
C ALA A 348 0.14 -11.99 -14.50
N SER A 349 -0.59 -11.11 -15.19
CA SER A 349 -1.22 -9.94 -14.55
C SER A 349 -2.29 -10.34 -13.52
N GLU A 350 -3.13 -11.34 -13.82
CA GLU A 350 -4.15 -11.84 -12.89
C GLU A 350 -3.53 -12.45 -11.62
N ILE A 351 -2.45 -13.23 -11.78
CA ILE A 351 -1.69 -13.82 -10.67
C ILE A 351 -1.05 -12.71 -9.82
N ALA A 352 -0.38 -11.74 -10.44
CA ALA A 352 0.30 -10.65 -9.75
C ALA A 352 -0.69 -9.81 -8.91
N LEU A 353 -1.81 -9.38 -9.52
CA LEU A 353 -2.89 -8.67 -8.82
C LEU A 353 -3.38 -9.46 -7.61
N SER A 354 -3.63 -10.76 -7.78
CA SER A 354 -4.09 -11.63 -6.70
C SER A 354 -3.07 -11.79 -5.57
N ARG A 355 -1.77 -11.96 -5.89
CA ARG A 355 -0.70 -12.09 -4.90
C ARG A 355 -0.52 -10.81 -4.09
N ILE A 356 -0.48 -9.66 -4.76
CA ILE A 356 -0.31 -8.37 -4.08
C ILE A 356 -1.54 -8.02 -3.24
N LEU A 357 -2.75 -8.31 -3.73
CA LEU A 357 -3.97 -8.17 -2.94
C LEU A 357 -3.92 -9.03 -1.66
N ASN A 358 -3.46 -10.29 -1.76
CA ASN A 358 -3.28 -11.14 -0.59
C ASN A 358 -2.24 -10.56 0.39
N LYS A 359 -1.09 -10.09 -0.10
CA LYS A 359 -0.07 -9.39 0.70
C LYS A 359 -0.66 -8.17 1.43
N ALA A 360 -1.45 -7.35 0.74
CA ALA A 360 -2.11 -6.16 1.30
C ALA A 360 -3.13 -6.51 2.39
N LEU A 361 -3.96 -7.53 2.18
CA LEU A 361 -4.93 -8.00 3.18
C LEU A 361 -4.23 -8.58 4.42
N LEU A 362 -3.10 -9.26 4.25
CA LEU A 362 -2.29 -9.73 5.38
C LEU A 362 -1.67 -8.55 6.14
N ALA A 363 -1.05 -7.59 5.44
CA ALA A 363 -0.50 -6.38 6.05
C ALA A 363 -1.57 -5.61 6.87
N ARG A 364 -2.77 -5.44 6.32
CA ARG A 364 -3.92 -4.85 7.03
C ARG A 364 -4.22 -5.60 8.34
N ARG A 365 -4.23 -6.93 8.31
CA ARG A 365 -4.46 -7.75 9.51
C ARG A 365 -3.30 -7.65 10.51
N ALA A 366 -2.07 -7.53 10.05
CA ALA A 366 -0.92 -7.26 10.91
C ALA A 366 -1.07 -5.91 11.62
N ILE A 367 -1.45 -4.83 10.94
CA ILE A 367 -1.73 -3.53 11.57
C ILE A 367 -2.80 -3.69 12.67
N LEU A 368 -3.94 -4.33 12.35
CA LEU A 368 -5.02 -4.54 13.32
C LEU A 368 -4.62 -5.41 14.53
N ALA A 369 -3.70 -6.36 14.34
CA ALA A 369 -3.15 -7.15 15.44
C ALA A 369 -2.18 -6.32 16.29
N GLY A 370 -1.28 -5.56 15.65
CA GLY A 370 -0.32 -4.69 16.32
C GLY A 370 -0.98 -3.54 17.10
N MET A 371 -2.12 -3.02 16.62
CA MET A 371 -2.94 -2.04 17.35
C MET A 371 -3.41 -2.55 18.72
N ARG A 372 -3.45 -3.88 18.92
CA ARG A 372 -3.81 -4.52 20.20
C ARG A 372 -2.61 -4.78 21.11
N GLU A 373 -1.39 -4.46 20.69
CA GLU A 373 -0.23 -4.49 21.57
C GLU A 373 -0.44 -3.47 22.71
N PRO A 374 -0.20 -3.83 24.00
CA PRO A 374 -0.62 -2.99 25.12
C PRO A 374 -0.08 -1.55 25.13
N ASN A 375 1.13 -1.29 24.65
CA ASN A 375 1.74 0.04 24.61
C ASN A 375 1.22 0.87 23.42
N VAL A 376 0.78 0.21 22.35
CA VAL A 376 0.13 0.83 21.19
C VAL A 376 -1.36 1.09 21.46
N ALA A 377 -2.05 0.15 22.11
CA ALA A 377 -3.49 0.19 22.42
C ALA A 377 -3.87 1.37 23.32
N VAL A 378 -3.03 1.70 24.30
CA VAL A 378 -3.25 2.83 25.23
C VAL A 378 -2.81 4.17 24.65
N ASN A 379 -2.20 4.18 23.47
CA ASN A 379 -1.74 5.39 22.81
C ASN A 379 -2.77 5.83 21.77
N GLU A 380 -3.71 6.68 22.18
CA GLU A 380 -4.77 7.21 21.31
C GLU A 380 -4.23 7.87 20.03
N LYS A 381 -3.07 8.53 20.12
CA LYS A 381 -2.44 9.16 18.95
C LYS A 381 -1.92 8.14 17.96
N ALA A 382 -1.30 7.05 18.45
CA ALA A 382 -0.90 5.93 17.63
C ALA A 382 -2.12 5.28 16.97
N GLN A 383 -3.19 5.03 17.73
CA GLN A 383 -4.44 4.48 17.18
C GLN A 383 -4.99 5.35 16.05
N SER A 384 -5.11 6.66 16.25
CA SER A 384 -5.61 7.59 15.23
C SER A 384 -4.73 7.61 13.95
N GLU A 385 -3.41 7.58 14.09
CA GLU A 385 -2.50 7.53 12.93
C GLU A 385 -2.57 6.18 12.20
N LEU A 386 -2.72 5.08 12.93
CA LEU A 386 -2.88 3.74 12.37
C LEU A 386 -4.23 3.59 11.66
N GLU A 387 -5.31 4.19 12.16
CA GLU A 387 -6.62 4.23 11.48
C GLU A 387 -6.56 5.00 10.16
N LYS A 388 -5.88 6.15 10.14
CA LYS A 388 -5.63 6.88 8.88
C LYS A 388 -4.83 6.03 7.90
N SER A 389 -3.82 5.33 8.40
CA SER A 389 -2.96 4.44 7.62
C SER A 389 -3.74 3.25 7.05
N LEU A 390 -4.61 2.63 7.85
CA LEU A 390 -5.55 1.60 7.40
C LEU A 390 -6.51 2.13 6.33
N THR A 391 -7.02 3.34 6.48
CA THR A 391 -7.90 3.96 5.49
C THR A 391 -7.17 4.17 4.15
N MET A 392 -5.90 4.58 4.19
CA MET A 392 -5.08 4.71 2.98
C MET A 392 -4.83 3.34 2.33
N LEU A 393 -4.49 2.32 3.11
CA LEU A 393 -4.32 0.96 2.61
C LEU A 393 -5.61 0.38 2.02
N ASP A 394 -6.76 0.63 2.66
CA ASP A 394 -8.07 0.18 2.18
C ASP A 394 -8.45 0.87 0.86
N ARG A 395 -8.07 2.13 0.64
CA ARG A 395 -8.25 2.81 -0.65
C ARG A 395 -7.43 2.15 -1.76
N GLU A 396 -6.15 1.86 -1.50
CA GLU A 396 -5.28 1.15 -2.45
C GLU A 396 -5.85 -0.24 -2.78
N ILE A 397 -6.28 -1.00 -1.76
CA ILE A 397 -6.90 -2.32 -1.93
C ILE A 397 -8.17 -2.22 -2.79
N ASN A 398 -9.01 -1.22 -2.55
CA ASN A 398 -10.23 -1.03 -3.33
C ASN A 398 -9.95 -0.64 -4.79
N GLN A 399 -8.88 0.11 -5.04
CA GLN A 399 -8.47 0.45 -6.40
C GLN A 399 -8.03 -0.79 -7.18
N VAL A 400 -7.20 -1.65 -6.57
CA VAL A 400 -6.79 -2.94 -7.15
C VAL A 400 -8.00 -3.85 -7.38
N LYS A 401 -8.92 -3.91 -6.40
CA LYS A 401 -10.16 -4.68 -6.53
C LYS A 401 -11.01 -4.20 -7.71
N LEU A 402 -11.20 -2.89 -7.84
CA LEU A 402 -11.98 -2.31 -8.94
C LEU A 402 -11.36 -2.64 -10.30
N GLU A 403 -10.03 -2.59 -10.41
CA GLU A 403 -9.34 -3.00 -11.62
C GLU A 403 -9.57 -4.48 -11.94
N MET A 404 -9.44 -5.38 -10.96
CA MET A 404 -9.72 -6.81 -11.14
C MET A 404 -11.17 -7.06 -11.58
N GLU A 405 -12.14 -6.35 -11.00
CA GLU A 405 -13.56 -6.46 -11.36
C GLU A 405 -13.81 -5.94 -12.78
N LEU A 406 -13.22 -4.80 -13.16
CA LEU A 406 -13.30 -4.26 -14.51
C LEU A 406 -12.70 -5.23 -15.53
N GLN A 407 -11.53 -5.78 -15.23
CA GLN A 407 -10.87 -6.78 -16.06
C GLN A 407 -11.74 -8.02 -16.28
N ARG A 408 -12.37 -8.55 -15.23
CA ARG A 408 -13.29 -9.71 -15.33
C ARG A 408 -14.60 -9.40 -16.02
N SER A 409 -15.10 -8.18 -15.92
CA SER A 409 -16.34 -7.74 -16.59
C SER A 409 -16.13 -7.56 -18.10
N LEU A 410 -14.95 -7.06 -18.50
CA LEU A 410 -14.61 -6.83 -19.90
C LEU A 410 -14.07 -8.08 -20.62
N THR A 411 -13.48 -9.03 -19.88
CA THR A 411 -12.87 -10.25 -20.44
C THR A 411 -13.18 -11.45 -19.54
N SER A 412 -13.59 -12.59 -20.11
CA SER A 412 -13.69 -13.85 -19.36
C SER A 412 -12.30 -14.24 -18.82
N ASN A 413 -12.26 -14.88 -17.64
CA ASN A 413 -11.03 -15.35 -17.00
C ASN A 413 -10.09 -16.03 -18.02
N THR A 414 -8.82 -15.61 -18.06
CA THR A 414 -7.86 -16.07 -19.06
C THR A 414 -7.70 -17.59 -19.06
N ALA A 415 -7.60 -18.21 -17.88
CA ALA A 415 -7.52 -19.65 -17.75
C ALA A 415 -8.79 -20.35 -18.30
N LEU A 416 -9.97 -19.76 -18.05
CA LEU A 416 -11.22 -20.29 -18.60
C LEU A 416 -11.26 -20.16 -20.13
N MET A 417 -10.79 -19.04 -20.67
CA MET A 417 -10.75 -18.80 -22.11
C MET A 417 -9.81 -19.79 -22.81
N THR A 418 -8.58 -19.95 -22.31
CA THR A 418 -7.60 -20.91 -22.83
C THR A 418 -8.17 -22.34 -22.80
N MET A 419 -8.77 -22.75 -21.68
CA MET A 419 -9.37 -24.08 -21.57
C MET A 419 -10.58 -24.27 -22.49
N GLN A 420 -11.40 -23.24 -22.69
CA GLN A 420 -12.54 -23.30 -23.60
C GLN A 420 -12.11 -23.41 -25.05
N LYS A 421 -11.07 -22.65 -25.45
CA LYS A 421 -10.48 -22.70 -26.79
C LYS A 421 -9.92 -24.12 -27.08
N ARG A 422 -9.13 -24.68 -26.17
CA ARG A 422 -8.61 -26.06 -26.28
C ARG A 422 -9.73 -27.10 -26.47
N VAL A 423 -10.82 -27.01 -25.71
CA VAL A 423 -11.97 -27.93 -25.85
C VAL A 423 -12.67 -27.77 -27.20
N GLN A 424 -12.80 -26.54 -27.71
CA GLN A 424 -13.39 -26.28 -29.04
C GLN A 424 -12.52 -26.85 -30.16
N GLU A 425 -11.20 -26.69 -30.08
CA GLU A 425 -10.23 -27.22 -31.06
C GLU A 425 -10.17 -28.76 -31.03
N GLN A 426 -10.27 -29.38 -29.85
CA GLN A 426 -10.40 -30.83 -29.74
C GLN A 426 -11.73 -31.32 -30.34
N GLN A 427 -12.83 -30.60 -30.14
CA GLN A 427 -14.12 -30.98 -30.74
C GLN A 427 -14.12 -30.80 -32.26
N SER A 428 -13.49 -29.74 -32.80
CA SER A 428 -13.41 -29.52 -34.24
C SER A 428 -12.51 -30.54 -34.93
N SER A 429 -11.40 -30.95 -34.31
CA SER A 429 -10.54 -32.03 -34.81
C SER A 429 -11.24 -33.40 -34.77
N LEU A 430 -12.03 -33.68 -33.74
CA LEU A 430 -12.84 -34.91 -33.69
C LEU A 430 -13.95 -34.92 -34.75
N ASN A 431 -14.61 -33.79 -34.99
CA ASN A 431 -15.68 -33.68 -35.99
C ASN A 431 -15.16 -33.78 -37.43
N SER A 432 -13.99 -33.21 -37.73
CA SER A 432 -13.35 -33.33 -39.04
C SER A 432 -12.91 -34.77 -39.31
N ASN A 433 -12.25 -35.42 -38.34
CA ASN A 433 -11.88 -36.83 -38.44
C ASN A 433 -13.08 -37.79 -38.58
N ALA A 434 -14.23 -37.44 -37.99
CA ALA A 434 -15.47 -38.20 -38.15
C ALA A 434 -16.07 -38.07 -39.56
N GLN A 435 -15.97 -36.88 -40.19
CA GLN A 435 -16.42 -36.65 -41.57
C GLN A 435 -15.54 -37.39 -42.59
N ASP A 436 -14.23 -37.47 -42.37
CA ASP A 436 -13.32 -38.20 -43.25
C ASP A 436 -13.49 -39.71 -43.16
N LYS A 437 -13.74 -40.25 -41.96
CA LYS A 437 -14.14 -41.66 -41.80
C LYS A 437 -15.47 -41.99 -42.48
N GLN A 438 -16.43 -41.07 -42.46
CA GLN A 438 -17.71 -41.27 -43.12
C GLN A 438 -17.59 -41.26 -44.66
N LYS A 439 -16.71 -40.42 -45.22
CA LYS A 439 -16.37 -40.45 -46.66
C LYS A 439 -15.63 -41.71 -47.08
N SER A 440 -14.75 -42.25 -46.23
CA SER A 440 -14.04 -43.52 -46.50
C SER A 440 -14.98 -44.74 -46.56
N LEU A 441 -16.16 -44.68 -45.94
CA LEU A 441 -17.15 -45.77 -45.95
C LEU A 441 -18.07 -45.75 -47.19
N GLU A 442 -18.13 -44.64 -47.93
CA GLU A 442 -18.99 -44.47 -49.12
C GLU A 442 -18.30 -44.84 -50.45
N GLY A 443 -17.12 -45.46 -50.40
CA GLY A 443 -16.52 -46.16 -51.55
C GLY A 443 -16.03 -45.25 -52.70
N LYS A 444 -15.81 -43.95 -52.46
CA LYS A 444 -15.10 -43.09 -53.41
C LYS A 444 -13.60 -43.14 -53.15
N GLN A 445 -12.89 -43.83 -54.02
CA GLN A 445 -11.44 -43.88 -54.05
C GLN A 445 -10.95 -42.62 -54.79
N GLU A 446 -11.01 -41.48 -54.12
CA GLU A 446 -10.22 -40.29 -54.50
C GLU A 446 -8.92 -40.36 -53.72
N GLU A 447 -7.81 -40.00 -54.38
CA GLU A 447 -6.50 -39.86 -53.74
C GLU A 447 -6.66 -39.15 -52.41
N LEU A 448 -6.15 -39.77 -51.34
CA LEU A 448 -5.97 -39.12 -50.06
C LEU A 448 -5.05 -37.92 -50.30
N ASP A 449 -5.66 -36.77 -50.57
CA ASP A 449 -4.96 -35.51 -50.65
C ASP A 449 -4.62 -35.08 -49.22
N ASN A 450 -3.48 -35.57 -48.75
CA ASN A 450 -2.89 -35.20 -47.47
C ASN A 450 -2.31 -33.76 -47.50
N SER A 451 -2.56 -32.95 -48.55
CA SER A 451 -2.12 -31.55 -48.58
C SER A 451 -2.87 -30.64 -47.61
N ASN A 452 -3.91 -31.15 -46.95
CA ASN A 452 -4.64 -30.50 -45.87
C ASN A 452 -4.39 -31.13 -44.48
N GLU A 453 -3.30 -31.89 -44.28
CA GLU A 453 -2.55 -31.69 -43.03
C GLU A 453 -1.98 -30.27 -43.08
N GLY A 454 -2.86 -29.30 -42.82
CA GLY A 454 -2.46 -27.94 -42.52
C GLY A 454 -1.35 -28.07 -41.48
N ASN A 455 -0.18 -27.58 -41.86
CA ASN A 455 1.08 -27.68 -41.17
C ASN A 455 1.03 -26.89 -39.85
N PHE A 456 0.11 -27.24 -38.95
CA PHE A 456 0.03 -26.79 -37.56
C PHE A 456 0.80 -27.81 -36.71
N TYR A 457 2.04 -28.07 -37.12
CA TYR A 457 3.05 -28.51 -36.19
C TYR A 457 3.56 -27.25 -35.50
N VAL A 458 2.99 -26.91 -34.32
CA VAL A 458 3.78 -26.14 -33.36
C VAL A 458 4.97 -27.05 -33.05
N HIS A 459 6.18 -26.65 -33.43
CA HIS A 459 7.38 -27.36 -33.03
C HIS A 459 7.34 -27.48 -31.50
N PRO A 460 7.26 -28.70 -30.92
CA PRO A 460 7.19 -28.86 -29.46
C PRO A 460 8.46 -28.37 -28.74
N ASP A 461 9.49 -28.01 -29.51
CA ASP A 461 10.84 -27.73 -29.07
C ASP A 461 11.27 -26.27 -29.29
N GLU A 462 10.41 -25.40 -29.87
CA GLU A 462 10.73 -23.96 -29.91
C GLU A 462 10.36 -23.31 -28.57
N PRO A 463 11.33 -22.68 -27.88
CA PRO A 463 11.09 -22.09 -26.57
C PRO A 463 10.11 -20.93 -26.70
N ILE A 464 9.06 -20.95 -25.87
CA ILE A 464 8.12 -19.84 -25.74
C ILE A 464 8.86 -18.69 -25.06
N ASN A 465 9.06 -17.59 -25.78
CA ASN A 465 9.67 -16.38 -25.26
C ASN A 465 8.56 -15.38 -24.88
N LEU A 466 8.47 -15.02 -23.60
CA LEU A 466 7.48 -14.05 -23.13
C LEU A 466 7.97 -12.60 -23.23
N ASN A 467 9.15 -12.38 -23.82
CA ASN A 467 9.84 -11.10 -23.93
C ASN A 467 9.93 -10.41 -22.55
N VAL A 468 10.40 -11.16 -21.54
CA VAL A 468 10.49 -10.66 -20.16
C VAL A 468 11.41 -9.44 -20.09
N PRO A 469 10.95 -8.34 -19.49
CA PRO A 469 11.77 -7.19 -19.16
C PRO A 469 13.07 -7.54 -18.41
N GLN A 470 14.25 -7.31 -19.02
CA GLN A 470 15.50 -7.42 -18.26
C GLN A 470 15.68 -6.19 -17.35
N GLY A 471 15.59 -6.42 -16.04
CA GLY A 471 15.66 -5.36 -15.03
C GLY A 471 17.00 -4.63 -15.01
N THR A 472 17.06 -3.42 -15.57
CA THR A 472 18.03 -2.40 -15.16
C THR A 472 17.41 -1.53 -14.07
N SER A 473 18.16 -1.31 -13.01
CA SER A 473 17.83 -0.42 -11.90
C SER A 473 17.59 1.00 -12.42
N GLY A 474 16.33 1.33 -12.69
CA GLY A 474 15.94 2.62 -13.23
C GLY A 474 14.49 2.54 -13.68
N THR A 475 13.66 3.44 -13.14
CA THR A 475 12.26 3.64 -13.49
C THR A 475 12.04 3.54 -14.99
N GLY A 476 11.49 2.43 -15.48
CA GLY A 476 11.27 2.16 -16.89
C GLY A 476 10.01 1.32 -17.07
N ILE A 477 8.96 1.93 -17.60
CA ILE A 477 7.69 1.29 -17.94
C ILE A 477 7.88 0.57 -19.29
N TRP A 478 7.48 -0.70 -19.34
CA TRP A 478 7.68 -1.59 -20.48
C TRP A 478 6.53 -1.57 -21.50
N ASN A 479 6.93 -1.57 -22.78
CA ASN A 479 6.11 -1.83 -23.97
C ASN A 479 5.95 -3.35 -24.16
N GLY A 480 4.74 -3.80 -24.48
CA GLY A 480 4.44 -5.20 -24.80
C GLY A 480 4.62 -5.54 -26.29
N ILE A 481 5.25 -6.70 -26.50
CA ILE A 481 5.17 -7.64 -27.63
C ILE A 481 5.57 -7.11 -29.03
N SER A 482 6.82 -7.40 -29.39
CA SER A 482 7.30 -7.53 -30.77
C SER A 482 7.38 -9.02 -31.09
N SER A 483 6.52 -9.50 -31.99
CA SER A 483 6.70 -10.76 -32.70
C SER A 483 7.13 -10.45 -34.15
N GLY A 484 8.35 -10.84 -34.48
CA GLY A 484 8.86 -10.83 -35.85
C GLY A 484 8.76 -12.23 -36.44
N GLY A 485 8.07 -12.35 -37.58
CA GLY A 485 7.99 -13.57 -38.39
C GLY A 485 7.23 -13.29 -39.69
N SER A 486 7.98 -13.19 -40.79
CA SER A 486 7.53 -12.79 -42.12
C SER A 486 6.66 -13.85 -42.82
N THR A 487 5.52 -13.47 -43.39
CA THR A 487 5.14 -13.69 -44.81
C THR A 487 3.76 -13.11 -45.17
N SER A 488 3.71 -12.55 -46.38
CA SER A 488 2.65 -11.92 -47.20
C SER A 488 1.15 -12.28 -47.04
N ASN A 489 0.32 -11.23 -47.12
CA ASN A 489 -1.05 -11.10 -47.68
C ASN A 489 -2.16 -12.03 -47.13
N SER A 490 -3.35 -11.59 -46.70
CA SER A 490 -4.15 -10.40 -47.04
C SER A 490 -5.24 -10.21 -45.97
N GLY A 491 -5.58 -8.94 -45.69
CA GLY A 491 -6.93 -8.57 -45.28
C GLY A 491 -7.24 -8.59 -43.77
N SER A 492 -7.29 -7.38 -43.21
CA SER A 492 -8.17 -6.93 -42.11
C SER A 492 -7.77 -7.26 -40.66
N ASN A 493 -7.22 -6.27 -39.94
CA ASN A 493 -7.98 -5.49 -38.94
C ASN A 493 -7.13 -4.43 -38.20
N ALA A 494 -7.00 -3.27 -38.87
CA ALA A 494 -7.25 -1.90 -38.39
C ALA A 494 -6.85 -1.39 -36.96
N LEU A 495 -5.94 -2.03 -36.21
CA LEU A 495 -5.42 -1.45 -34.96
C LEU A 495 -3.89 -1.43 -34.78
N SER A 496 -3.12 -2.04 -35.69
CA SER A 496 -1.64 -2.17 -35.58
C SER A 496 -0.82 -1.14 -36.38
N ARG A 497 -1.38 0.01 -36.77
CA ARG A 497 -0.63 1.10 -37.45
C ARG A 497 -0.61 2.41 -36.66
N LEU A 498 -0.19 2.37 -35.40
CA LEU A 498 0.07 3.57 -34.58
C LEU A 498 1.37 3.39 -33.80
N SER A 499 2.53 3.36 -34.48
CA SER A 499 3.81 3.47 -33.77
C SER A 499 5.00 3.97 -34.59
N ASP A 500 4.76 4.67 -35.71
CA ASP A 500 5.89 5.01 -36.59
C ASP A 500 6.58 6.34 -36.21
N GLY A 501 5.91 7.27 -35.52
CA GLY A 501 6.50 8.59 -35.23
C GLY A 501 6.62 9.01 -33.76
N ALA A 502 5.74 8.55 -32.86
CA ALA A 502 5.84 8.91 -31.43
C ALA A 502 5.13 7.90 -30.50
N TYR A 503 5.53 7.83 -29.23
CA TYR A 503 4.93 6.95 -28.22
C TYR A 503 5.00 7.54 -26.80
N ALA A 504 4.17 7.02 -25.90
CA ALA A 504 4.17 7.40 -24.49
C ALA A 504 5.26 6.68 -23.69
N ASP A 505 5.98 7.42 -22.84
CA ASP A 505 6.89 6.87 -21.83
C ASP A 505 6.46 7.41 -20.45
N GLY A 506 5.60 6.67 -19.76
CA GLY A 506 4.94 7.12 -18.54
C GLY A 506 4.14 8.41 -18.76
N ARG A 507 4.58 9.51 -18.14
CA ARG A 507 3.98 10.84 -18.34
C ARG A 507 4.64 11.63 -19.47
N ALA A 508 5.75 11.16 -20.03
CA ALA A 508 6.48 11.79 -21.12
C ALA A 508 5.99 11.30 -22.50
N THR A 509 6.30 12.07 -23.53
CA THR A 509 6.07 11.69 -24.93
C THR A 509 7.41 11.66 -25.65
N VAL A 510 7.68 10.55 -26.33
CA VAL A 510 8.92 10.33 -27.08
C VAL A 510 8.61 10.41 -28.57
N TYR A 511 9.34 11.26 -29.28
CA TYR A 511 9.28 11.46 -30.71
C TYR A 511 10.43 10.73 -31.39
N LYS A 512 10.16 10.03 -32.49
CA LYS A 512 11.15 9.45 -33.40
C LYS A 512 11.40 10.45 -34.52
N ASN A 513 12.59 11.02 -34.57
CA ASN A 513 12.99 11.95 -35.62
C ASN A 513 13.35 11.17 -36.89
N ALA A 514 13.33 11.86 -38.04
CA ALA A 514 13.65 11.27 -39.34
C ALA A 514 15.10 10.75 -39.45
N ASP A 515 16.00 11.25 -38.61
CA ASP A 515 17.40 10.82 -38.50
C ASP A 515 17.61 9.61 -37.56
N GLY A 516 16.53 9.07 -36.99
CA GLY A 516 16.56 7.95 -36.06
C GLY A 516 16.84 8.34 -34.60
N THR A 517 17.06 9.62 -34.31
CA THR A 517 17.20 10.10 -32.93
C THR A 517 15.84 10.15 -32.22
N LEU A 518 15.88 10.06 -30.89
CA LEU A 518 14.69 10.14 -30.05
C LEU A 518 14.70 11.45 -29.28
N THR A 519 13.60 12.19 -29.33
CA THR A 519 13.39 13.41 -28.53
C THR A 519 12.32 13.16 -27.49
N ARG A 520 12.64 13.39 -26.22
CA ARG A 520 11.74 13.11 -25.10
C ARG A 520 11.23 14.40 -24.49
N ARG A 521 9.91 14.59 -24.53
CA ARG A 521 9.21 15.69 -23.85
C ARG A 521 8.63 15.24 -22.53
N GLU A 522 9.14 15.79 -21.44
CA GLU A 522 8.68 15.51 -20.08
C GLU A 522 8.36 16.78 -19.29
N GLY A 523 7.57 16.65 -18.22
CA GLY A 523 7.03 17.83 -17.52
C GLY A 523 6.06 18.64 -18.39
N GLY A 524 5.73 19.85 -17.98
CA GLY A 524 4.79 20.71 -18.72
C GLY A 524 3.35 20.17 -18.79
N SER A 525 2.55 20.69 -19.73
CA SER A 525 1.18 20.23 -19.97
C SER A 525 1.13 19.07 -20.97
N LEU A 526 0.07 18.25 -20.89
CA LEU A 526 -0.13 17.11 -21.80
C LEU A 526 -0.30 17.57 -23.25
N ALA A 527 -1.01 18.69 -23.45
CA ALA A 527 -1.18 19.32 -24.75
C ALA A 527 0.17 19.69 -25.40
N TRP A 528 1.11 20.23 -24.63
CA TRP A 528 2.45 20.56 -25.11
C TRP A 528 3.27 19.31 -25.46
N ARG A 529 3.29 18.33 -24.55
CA ARG A 529 4.07 17.10 -24.74
C ARG A 529 3.65 16.32 -25.98
N ASN A 530 2.37 16.40 -26.36
CA ASN A 530 1.81 15.62 -27.45
C ASN A 530 1.62 16.43 -28.74
N ASN A 531 1.99 17.72 -28.75
CA ASN A 531 1.58 18.67 -29.81
C ASN A 531 0.07 18.64 -30.08
N ASN A 532 -0.74 18.47 -29.03
CA ASN A 532 -2.17 18.22 -29.12
C ASN A 532 -2.92 19.31 -28.34
N PRO A 533 -3.11 20.52 -28.90
CA PRO A 533 -3.74 21.64 -28.20
C PRO A 533 -5.19 21.39 -27.78
N GLY A 534 -5.85 20.38 -28.37
CA GLY A 534 -7.19 19.96 -27.99
C GLY A 534 -7.22 18.78 -27.00
N ASN A 535 -6.11 18.12 -26.69
CA ASN A 535 -6.14 16.82 -26.00
C ASN A 535 -7.12 15.84 -26.69
N ILE A 536 -7.06 15.74 -28.02
CA ILE A 536 -7.84 14.78 -28.80
C ILE A 536 -7.38 13.36 -28.46
N LYS A 537 -8.31 12.43 -28.21
CA LYS A 537 -7.97 11.02 -27.94
C LYS A 537 -7.41 10.30 -29.17
N CYS A 538 -6.55 9.32 -28.93
CA CYS A 538 -6.01 8.46 -29.98
C CYS A 538 -7.13 7.55 -30.54
N GLY A 539 -7.27 7.48 -31.87
CA GLY A 539 -8.31 6.68 -32.55
C GLY A 539 -8.35 6.95 -34.05
N ASP A 540 -9.36 6.40 -34.75
CA ASP A 540 -9.49 6.53 -36.22
C ASP A 540 -9.52 7.97 -36.70
N PHE A 541 -10.22 8.85 -35.97
CA PHE A 541 -10.29 10.26 -36.31
C PHE A 541 -8.89 10.91 -36.28
N SER A 542 -8.18 10.82 -35.16
CA SER A 542 -6.88 11.47 -35.02
C SER A 542 -5.83 10.87 -35.97
N ARG A 543 -5.90 9.57 -36.26
CA ARG A 543 -5.11 8.91 -37.33
C ARG A 543 -5.32 9.56 -38.70
N ASN A 544 -6.58 9.71 -39.12
CA ASN A 544 -6.92 10.29 -40.42
C ASN A 544 -6.55 11.77 -40.55
N PHE A 545 -6.32 12.44 -39.42
CA PHE A 545 -5.89 13.84 -39.35
C PHE A 545 -4.42 14.02 -38.94
N GLY A 546 -3.59 12.99 -39.16
CA GLY A 546 -2.13 13.12 -39.09
C GLY A 546 -1.51 12.87 -37.71
N ALA A 547 -2.20 12.16 -36.81
CA ALA A 547 -1.57 11.69 -35.59
C ALA A 547 -0.48 10.66 -35.90
N ILE A 548 0.69 10.86 -35.31
CA ILE A 548 1.90 10.05 -35.50
C ILE A 548 2.12 9.01 -34.39
N GLY A 549 1.24 9.01 -33.38
CA GLY A 549 1.32 8.11 -32.24
C GLY A 549 0.24 8.34 -31.19
N CYS A 550 0.26 7.51 -30.14
CA CYS A 550 -0.52 7.71 -28.93
C CYS A 550 0.41 8.04 -27.76
N GLY A 551 0.13 9.13 -27.08
CA GLY A 551 0.87 9.64 -25.93
C GLY A 551 0.22 9.26 -24.61
N PRO A 552 0.73 9.79 -23.49
CA PRO A 552 0.25 9.49 -22.14
C PRO A 552 -1.27 9.62 -22.04
N SER A 553 -1.90 8.74 -21.26
CA SER A 553 -3.36 8.74 -21.03
C SER A 553 -4.22 8.54 -22.28
N GLY A 554 -3.66 8.00 -23.37
CA GLY A 554 -4.39 7.65 -24.58
C GLY A 554 -4.74 8.83 -25.49
N PHE A 555 -4.03 9.95 -25.36
CA PHE A 555 -4.20 11.11 -26.23
C PHE A 555 -3.36 10.98 -27.51
N ALA A 556 -3.87 11.48 -28.62
CA ALA A 556 -3.14 11.49 -29.89
C ALA A 556 -1.87 12.36 -29.77
N VAL A 557 -0.82 11.98 -30.48
CA VAL A 557 0.41 12.76 -30.65
C VAL A 557 0.51 13.21 -32.09
N PHE A 558 0.79 14.49 -32.31
CA PHE A 558 0.96 15.08 -33.64
C PHE A 558 2.42 15.48 -33.88
N SER A 559 2.81 15.59 -35.15
CA SER A 559 4.17 16.02 -35.55
C SER A 559 4.55 17.38 -34.97
N ASP A 560 3.59 18.30 -34.97
CA ASP A 560 3.73 19.68 -34.52
C ASP A 560 2.39 20.24 -34.04
N GLU A 561 2.45 21.38 -33.35
CA GLU A 561 1.27 22.05 -32.78
C GLU A 561 0.22 22.38 -33.84
N MET A 562 0.66 22.80 -35.03
CA MET A 562 -0.22 23.20 -36.13
C MET A 562 -1.01 22.00 -36.66
N ALA A 563 -0.40 20.81 -36.74
CA ALA A 563 -1.09 19.58 -37.10
C ALA A 563 -2.18 19.22 -36.06
N GLY A 564 -1.87 19.33 -34.77
CA GLY A 564 -2.86 19.12 -33.71
C GLY A 564 -3.98 20.16 -33.71
N GLU A 565 -3.69 21.42 -34.03
CA GLU A 565 -4.69 22.48 -34.18
C GLU A 565 -5.64 22.20 -35.36
N LYS A 566 -5.10 21.78 -36.51
CA LYS A 566 -5.93 21.35 -37.66
C LYS A 566 -6.87 20.20 -37.28
N ALA A 567 -6.39 19.24 -36.48
CA ALA A 567 -7.20 18.10 -36.06
C ALA A 567 -8.39 18.52 -35.17
N ILE A 568 -8.23 19.46 -34.23
CA ILE A 568 -9.35 19.92 -33.40
C ILE A 568 -10.35 20.75 -34.22
N HIS A 569 -9.88 21.57 -35.16
CA HIS A 569 -10.74 22.28 -36.11
C HIS A 569 -11.61 21.31 -36.94
N ALA A 570 -11.01 20.21 -37.40
CA ALA A 570 -11.72 19.18 -38.15
C ALA A 570 -12.70 18.38 -37.26
N LEU A 571 -12.33 18.11 -36.00
CA LEU A 571 -13.17 17.35 -35.07
C LEU A 571 -14.51 18.06 -34.85
N LEU A 572 -14.47 19.37 -34.65
CA LEU A 572 -15.66 20.19 -34.43
C LEU A 572 -16.54 20.35 -35.68
N LYS A 573 -16.05 19.98 -36.87
CA LYS A 573 -16.82 19.95 -38.12
C LYS A 573 -17.42 18.56 -38.43
N THR A 574 -17.08 17.53 -37.65
CA THR A 574 -17.69 16.19 -37.82
C THR A 574 -19.16 16.19 -37.43
N ASN A 575 -19.96 15.29 -38.00
CA ASN A 575 -21.38 15.14 -37.64
C ASN A 575 -21.61 14.87 -36.14
N SER A 576 -20.60 14.37 -35.42
CA SER A 576 -20.65 14.14 -33.97
C SER A 576 -20.70 15.43 -33.16
N TYR A 577 -20.17 16.54 -33.69
CA TYR A 577 -20.16 17.83 -33.02
C TYR A 577 -20.98 18.89 -33.75
N ASN A 578 -21.03 18.85 -35.08
CA ASN A 578 -21.58 19.91 -35.90
C ASN A 578 -23.10 20.13 -35.70
N ASN A 579 -23.84 19.11 -35.26
CA ASN A 579 -25.28 19.19 -35.04
C ASN A 579 -25.67 19.48 -33.58
N LEU A 580 -24.70 19.66 -32.68
CA LEU A 580 -24.93 19.95 -31.27
C LEU A 580 -24.95 21.46 -31.00
N SER A 581 -25.59 21.89 -29.92
CA SER A 581 -25.33 23.23 -29.35
C SER A 581 -23.93 23.32 -28.75
N ILE A 582 -23.43 24.54 -28.51
CA ILE A 582 -22.16 24.77 -27.80
C ILE A 582 -22.12 24.02 -26.46
N ALA A 583 -23.20 24.07 -25.67
CA ALA A 583 -23.27 23.40 -24.37
C ALA A 583 -23.19 21.86 -24.50
N GLU A 584 -23.91 21.27 -25.46
CA GLU A 584 -23.91 19.83 -25.70
C GLU A 584 -22.57 19.35 -26.28
N ALA A 585 -21.98 20.13 -27.19
CA ALA A 585 -20.65 19.87 -27.73
C ALA A 585 -19.60 19.83 -26.61
N MET A 586 -19.66 20.77 -25.66
CA MET A 586 -18.74 20.78 -24.52
C MET A 586 -19.02 19.69 -23.49
N ALA A 587 -20.28 19.31 -23.26
CA ALA A 587 -20.61 18.17 -22.41
C ALA A 587 -20.11 16.84 -23.01
N ARG A 588 -20.06 16.72 -24.35
CA ARG A 588 -19.44 15.58 -25.03
C ARG A 588 -17.90 15.65 -24.99
N TYR A 589 -17.33 16.84 -25.14
CA TYR A 589 -15.89 17.05 -25.17
C TYR A 589 -15.22 16.87 -23.80
N ALA A 590 -15.82 17.47 -22.77
CA ALA A 590 -15.36 17.46 -21.38
C ALA A 590 -16.54 17.13 -20.45
N PRO A 591 -16.87 15.84 -20.23
CA PRO A 591 -18.07 15.43 -19.49
C PRO A 591 -18.09 15.92 -18.03
N PRO A 592 -19.27 16.28 -17.47
CA PRO A 592 -19.37 16.88 -16.12
C PRO A 592 -18.89 15.99 -14.97
N LYS A 593 -18.87 14.67 -15.20
CA LYS A 593 -18.40 13.69 -14.21
C LYS A 593 -16.87 13.73 -14.03
N GLU A 594 -16.16 14.20 -15.04
CA GLU A 594 -14.69 14.18 -15.10
C GLU A 594 -14.09 15.59 -15.12
N ASN A 595 -14.87 16.59 -15.56
CA ASN A 595 -14.43 17.97 -15.78
C ASN A 595 -15.46 18.99 -15.31
N ASN A 596 -15.04 20.23 -15.08
CA ASN A 596 -15.96 21.35 -14.87
C ASN A 596 -16.47 21.88 -16.22
N THR A 597 -17.42 21.15 -16.83
CA THR A 597 -18.01 21.48 -18.14
C THR A 597 -18.59 22.90 -18.19
N GLU A 598 -19.23 23.36 -17.11
CA GLU A 598 -19.79 24.72 -17.07
C GLU A 598 -18.70 25.79 -17.15
N LEU A 599 -17.49 25.52 -16.64
CA LEU A 599 -16.36 26.44 -16.77
C LEU A 599 -15.88 26.54 -18.22
N TYR A 600 -15.85 25.43 -18.97
CA TYR A 600 -15.57 25.42 -20.40
C TYR A 600 -16.62 26.22 -21.18
N ILE A 601 -17.92 25.97 -20.92
CA ILE A 601 -19.03 26.66 -21.59
C ILE A 601 -18.92 28.17 -21.35
N ASN A 602 -18.72 28.60 -20.10
CA ASN A 602 -18.60 30.01 -19.75
C ASN A 602 -17.38 30.69 -20.39
N GLN A 603 -16.25 30.00 -20.51
CA GLN A 603 -15.06 30.54 -21.18
C GLN A 603 -15.27 30.71 -22.67
N ILE A 604 -15.92 29.74 -23.32
CA ILE A 604 -16.21 29.77 -24.74
C ILE A 604 -17.24 30.84 -25.07
N THR A 605 -18.36 30.92 -24.35
CA THR A 605 -19.39 31.95 -24.57
C THR A 605 -18.84 33.35 -24.34
N LYS A 606 -17.98 33.53 -23.32
CA LYS A 606 -17.27 34.80 -23.07
C LYS A 606 -16.26 35.15 -24.18
N ALA A 607 -15.53 34.18 -24.72
CA ALA A 607 -14.52 34.41 -25.74
C ALA A 607 -15.11 34.68 -27.13
N THR A 608 -16.25 34.04 -27.44
CA THR A 608 -16.90 34.10 -28.76
C THR A 608 -18.07 35.08 -28.82
N GLY A 609 -18.62 35.49 -27.69
CA GLY A 609 -19.85 36.29 -27.59
C GLY A 609 -21.12 35.52 -27.98
N LEU A 610 -21.05 34.21 -28.14
CA LEU A 610 -22.16 33.35 -28.57
C LEU A 610 -22.97 32.82 -27.39
N ASP A 611 -24.27 32.57 -27.62
CA ASP A 611 -25.13 31.92 -26.63
C ASP A 611 -24.77 30.43 -26.49
N ARG A 612 -24.89 29.88 -25.27
CA ARG A 612 -24.57 28.46 -24.99
C ARG A 612 -25.41 27.48 -25.80
N ASN A 613 -26.58 27.88 -26.30
CA ASN A 613 -27.47 27.06 -27.11
C ASN A 613 -27.26 27.24 -28.62
N THR A 614 -26.30 28.08 -29.04
CA THR A 614 -25.99 28.29 -30.47
C THR A 614 -25.57 26.96 -31.11
N PRO A 615 -26.18 26.53 -32.23
CA PRO A 615 -25.80 25.31 -32.92
C PRO A 615 -24.40 25.38 -33.53
N MET A 616 -23.64 24.28 -33.45
CA MET A 616 -22.25 24.23 -33.92
C MET A 616 -22.11 24.43 -35.44
N ASN A 617 -23.13 24.07 -36.22
CA ASN A 617 -23.16 24.26 -37.67
C ASN A 617 -23.41 25.71 -38.10
N THR A 618 -23.87 26.60 -37.21
CA THR A 618 -24.10 28.01 -37.52
C THR A 618 -22.88 28.89 -37.21
N LEU A 619 -21.82 28.37 -36.58
CA LEU A 619 -20.59 29.13 -36.34
C LEU A 619 -19.84 29.39 -37.64
N SER A 620 -19.53 30.65 -37.91
CA SER A 620 -18.56 31.05 -38.93
C SER A 620 -17.17 30.49 -38.62
N ASP A 621 -16.29 30.40 -39.63
CA ASP A 621 -14.93 29.90 -39.43
C ASP A 621 -14.14 30.74 -38.40
N ALA A 622 -14.34 32.06 -38.37
CA ALA A 622 -13.72 32.95 -37.38
C ALA A 622 -14.22 32.68 -35.95
N GLN A 623 -15.53 32.45 -35.77
CA GLN A 623 -16.09 32.09 -34.46
C GLN A 623 -15.62 30.70 -34.01
N ARG A 624 -15.50 29.75 -34.95
CA ARG A 624 -14.98 28.41 -34.67
C ARG A 624 -13.51 28.43 -34.30
N GLU A 625 -12.72 29.32 -34.91
CA GLU A 625 -11.34 29.55 -34.52
C GLU A 625 -11.23 30.14 -33.11
N GLN A 626 -12.08 31.11 -32.75
CA GLN A 626 -12.15 31.62 -31.38
C GLN A 626 -12.57 30.54 -30.37
N PHE A 627 -13.49 29.65 -30.75
CA PHE A 627 -13.90 28.49 -29.96
C PHE A 627 -12.72 27.54 -29.70
N VAL A 628 -11.96 27.17 -30.74
CA VAL A 628 -10.77 26.31 -30.60
C VAL A 628 -9.70 27.00 -29.75
N LYS A 629 -9.46 28.31 -29.93
CA LYS A 629 -8.54 29.09 -29.09
C LYS A 629 -8.94 29.07 -27.62
N ALA A 630 -10.25 29.11 -27.33
CA ALA A 630 -10.76 29.01 -25.95
C ALA A 630 -10.51 27.61 -25.37
N ILE A 631 -10.75 26.54 -26.12
CA ILE A 631 -10.40 25.16 -25.70
C ILE A 631 -8.91 25.08 -25.40
N ARG A 632 -8.06 25.48 -26.35
CA ARG A 632 -6.59 25.46 -26.17
C ARG A 632 -6.15 26.22 -24.92
N LYS A 633 -6.75 27.39 -24.66
CA LYS A 633 -6.45 28.18 -23.46
C LYS A 633 -6.83 27.46 -22.17
N HIS A 634 -7.93 26.70 -22.19
CA HIS A 634 -8.36 25.89 -21.06
C HIS A 634 -7.45 24.66 -20.87
N GLU A 635 -7.15 23.92 -21.95
CA GLU A 635 -6.27 22.74 -21.91
C GLU A 635 -4.86 23.10 -21.42
N GLY A 636 -4.44 24.34 -21.67
CA GLY A 636 -3.20 24.90 -21.16
C GLY A 636 -1.98 24.42 -21.94
N TRP A 637 -1.06 25.35 -22.20
CA TRP A 637 0.20 25.07 -22.88
C TRP A 637 1.35 25.46 -21.96
N ILE A 638 1.83 24.50 -21.17
CA ILE A 638 2.94 24.71 -20.24
C ILE A 638 4.13 23.95 -20.81
N VAL A 639 5.16 24.71 -21.20
CA VAL A 639 6.38 24.13 -21.77
C VAL A 639 7.12 23.36 -20.68
N GLY A 640 7.46 22.12 -20.98
CA GLY A 640 8.25 21.24 -20.11
C GLY A 640 9.72 21.24 -20.51
N LYS A 641 10.37 20.10 -20.29
CA LYS A 641 11.74 19.83 -20.74
C LYS A 641 11.71 18.94 -21.98
N GLU A 642 12.52 19.29 -22.96
CA GLU A 642 12.79 18.48 -24.14
C GLU A 642 14.25 18.01 -24.03
N ILE A 643 14.46 16.70 -24.11
CA ILE A 643 15.75 16.02 -23.91
C ILE A 643 16.07 15.19 -25.14
#